data_AF-A0A3L6M666-F1
#
_entry.id   AF-A0A3L6M666-F1
#
_cell.length_a   1.000
_cell.length_b   1.000
_cell.length_c   1.000
_cell.angle_alpha   90.00
_cell.angle_beta   90.00
_cell.angle_gamma   90.00
#
_symmetry.space_group_name_H-M   'P 1'
#
loop_
_entity.id
_entity.type
_entity.pdbx_description
1 polymer ?
#
loop_
_entity_poly.entity_id
_entity_poly.type
_entity_poly.pdbx_seq_one_letter_code
_entity_poly.pdbx_strand_id
1 'polypeptide(L)'
;MKSFLKRPVLVALAIVLGLSMLFFAGRANRPAEVAPVAALPQDVRELRLGLNIAADSALHAAALRFADRVNERSKGRLKVAVFPDQQLGSDDQMLEMARTGKLDLVLTPTAKLSSAIPAMQYADLPFYFSGREELYAMLDGEPGQMLLSKLESINLVGLAFWENGFKQFTANTPIRRPEDFARLRVRTMKSRMIAEQFESLGAKAIPIDFHATYKALAEGAVDGQENPLVAIVGMRFHEVQKHLTLSNHAYLAYVFSISKSVFETLSPDLREIIQRSARDLTLWERAETARREAGFIETIRQAGVSIHTLTAEEAAAFRTALAPMADRFGFDIGYDLLLKTDELRLRKPEAGTAPHPPSALLIGVDADFSMRSAQGGGAIYRGVQLAVEEANQAGGVLGTTVRVVGRDHATNSQVARKNLEQFAAMPGLVGVVGGVQTAVIADELETVHRLKLPLMIPWGTGQGLIEHDYHPSYTFRASVVDSLAAPFLLERALRVSPRVAVLLERSAWGRSNEAVLAPIVGKMPTGQVVYEWFNVSDPATEAKINAISRSEAGAIVLVANALESQKIVQALARQERTIPVFAHVGLTSGDFWKNTQHALKTVDLRFVQSILESDAAKQAKLKRFIDRYHARYALDAKAPIPSLIATAHAYDLTCMLLQAVRQAKGTDREAVRDALETLRPMSGVLRDYNPPFTARHHDALGPAQLRLARFDHHGRIVAAE
;
A
#
# COMPACT_ATOMS: atom_id res chain seq x y z
N MET A 1 -96.85 -27.85 23.18
CA MET A 1 -97.65 -29.08 23.04
C MET A 1 -96.99 -29.97 21.99
N LYS A 2 -96.47 -31.14 22.40
CA LYS A 2 -95.97 -32.30 21.61
C LYS A 2 -94.71 -32.05 20.73
N SER A 3 -93.54 -32.60 21.06
CA SER A 3 -93.11 -34.03 21.01
C SER A 3 -92.32 -34.28 19.71
N PHE A 4 -90.98 -34.44 19.76
CA PHE A 4 -90.26 -35.72 19.75
C PHE A 4 -90.38 -36.44 18.38
N LEU A 5 -89.38 -37.07 17.73
CA LEU A 5 -88.01 -37.50 18.05
C LEU A 5 -87.51 -38.33 16.82
N LYS A 6 -86.21 -38.65 16.82
CA LYS A 6 -85.56 -39.87 16.25
C LYS A 6 -84.87 -39.78 14.86
N ARG A 7 -83.54 -39.70 14.95
CA ARG A 7 -82.49 -40.41 14.17
C ARG A 7 -82.72 -41.96 14.21
N PRO A 8 -81.97 -42.90 13.54
CA PRO A 8 -80.53 -42.81 13.19
C PRO A 8 -79.97 -43.69 12.02
N VAL A 9 -78.62 -43.69 11.91
CA VAL A 9 -77.66 -44.74 11.43
C VAL A 9 -77.30 -44.71 9.92
N LEU A 10 -76.11 -44.20 9.52
CA LEU A 10 -74.74 -44.84 9.38
C LEU A 10 -74.64 -45.76 8.12
N VAL A 11 -73.57 -45.88 7.32
CA VAL A 11 -72.19 -45.33 7.30
C VAL A 11 -71.46 -45.76 6.00
N ALA A 12 -70.47 -44.95 5.58
CA ALA A 12 -69.29 -45.24 4.74
C ALA A 12 -69.49 -45.68 3.26
N LEU A 13 -68.57 -45.44 2.31
CA LEU A 13 -67.12 -45.24 2.36
C LEU A 13 -66.68 -44.44 1.12
N ALA A 14 -65.60 -43.69 1.28
CA ALA A 14 -65.00 -42.74 0.35
C ALA A 14 -64.48 -43.33 -0.98
N ILE A 15 -64.25 -42.46 -1.98
CA ILE A 15 -62.93 -42.25 -2.64
C ILE A 15 -62.99 -41.13 -3.71
N VAL A 16 -62.19 -40.09 -3.43
CA VAL A 16 -61.29 -39.32 -4.31
C VAL A 16 -61.84 -38.34 -5.38
N LEU A 17 -61.54 -37.06 -5.08
CA LEU A 17 -61.10 -35.93 -5.92
C LEU A 17 -61.63 -35.80 -7.37
N GLY A 18 -62.30 -34.67 -7.60
CA GLY A 18 -62.36 -33.99 -8.88
C GLY A 18 -62.60 -32.50 -8.66
N LEU A 19 -61.64 -31.67 -9.06
CA LEU A 19 -61.60 -30.23 -8.90
C LEU A 19 -62.81 -29.48 -9.50
N SER A 20 -63.06 -28.31 -8.88
CA SER A 20 -63.42 -27.02 -9.49
C SER A 20 -64.82 -26.81 -10.11
N MET A 21 -65.64 -26.01 -9.41
CA MET A 21 -66.48 -24.92 -9.97
C MET A 21 -66.71 -23.91 -8.83
N LEU A 22 -66.06 -22.73 -8.81
CA LEU A 22 -66.37 -21.47 -9.51
C LEU A 22 -67.80 -20.92 -9.28
N PHE A 23 -67.83 -19.87 -8.45
CA PHE A 23 -68.52 -18.57 -8.62
C PHE A 23 -69.95 -18.33 -8.09
N PHE A 24 -69.95 -17.47 -7.04
CA PHE A 24 -70.78 -16.29 -6.79
C PHE A 24 -72.25 -16.41 -6.30
N ALA A 25 -72.48 -16.01 -5.03
CA ALA A 25 -73.24 -14.79 -4.66
C ALA A 25 -73.48 -14.71 -3.13
N GLY A 26 -73.39 -13.50 -2.54
CA GLY A 26 -74.14 -13.14 -1.31
C GLY A 26 -73.39 -12.38 -0.20
N ARG A 27 -73.74 -11.10 -0.01
CA ARG A 27 -73.22 -10.08 0.94
C ARG A 27 -73.37 -10.40 2.46
N ALA A 28 -72.44 -9.88 3.28
CA ALA A 28 -72.63 -8.81 4.31
C ALA A 28 -71.85 -9.00 5.65
N ASN A 29 -70.93 -8.06 5.91
CA ASN A 29 -70.28 -7.60 7.15
C ASN A 29 -70.35 -8.41 8.47
N ARG A 30 -69.16 -8.83 8.97
CA ARG A 30 -68.71 -8.82 10.39
C ARG A 30 -67.17 -8.99 10.47
N PRO A 31 -66.52 -8.61 11.59
CA PRO A 31 -65.22 -7.92 11.64
C PRO A 31 -63.99 -8.78 11.30
N ALA A 32 -62.91 -8.10 10.92
CA ALA A 32 -61.62 -8.71 10.58
C ALA A 32 -61.07 -9.58 11.72
N GLU A 33 -61.13 -10.90 11.52
CA GLU A 33 -60.29 -11.84 12.26
C GLU A 33 -58.84 -11.64 11.82
N VAL A 34 -58.00 -11.20 12.75
CA VAL A 34 -56.55 -11.18 12.57
C VAL A 34 -56.11 -12.64 12.48
N ALA A 35 -55.79 -13.09 11.28
CA ALA A 35 -55.13 -14.37 11.09
C ALA A 35 -53.86 -14.40 11.96
N PRO A 36 -53.60 -15.47 12.73
CA PRO A 36 -52.32 -15.60 13.40
C PRO A 36 -51.25 -15.67 12.30
N VAL A 37 -50.37 -14.68 12.25
CA VAL A 37 -49.13 -14.82 11.49
C VAL A 37 -48.39 -15.96 12.17
N ALA A 38 -48.36 -17.11 11.50
CA ALA A 38 -47.49 -18.21 11.87
C ALA A 38 -46.06 -17.66 11.87
N ALA A 39 -45.52 -17.43 13.07
CA ALA A 39 -44.11 -17.15 13.24
C ALA A 39 -43.35 -18.42 12.81
N LEU A 40 -42.77 -18.39 11.62
CA LEU A 40 -41.68 -19.30 11.27
C LEU A 40 -40.60 -19.14 12.35
N PRO A 41 -39.95 -20.24 12.81
CA PRO A 41 -38.83 -20.13 13.73
C PRO A 41 -37.78 -19.20 13.12
N GLN A 42 -37.49 -18.07 13.77
CA GLN A 42 -36.28 -17.32 13.41
C GLN A 42 -35.11 -18.17 13.90
N ASP A 43 -34.38 -18.82 12.99
CA ASP A 43 -33.09 -19.41 13.33
C ASP A 43 -32.18 -18.31 13.86
N VAL A 44 -32.10 -18.21 15.19
CA VAL A 44 -31.23 -17.27 15.89
C VAL A 44 -29.81 -17.71 15.63
N ARG A 45 -29.04 -16.88 14.93
CA ARG A 45 -27.64 -17.15 14.69
C ARG A 45 -26.79 -16.49 15.76
N GLU A 46 -26.02 -17.31 16.47
CA GLU A 46 -25.03 -16.85 17.42
C GLU A 46 -23.67 -16.67 16.72
N LEU A 47 -23.05 -15.51 16.91
CA LEU A 47 -21.71 -15.17 16.43
C LEU A 47 -20.78 -15.03 17.62
N ARG A 48 -19.54 -15.51 17.51
CA ARG A 48 -18.53 -15.40 18.56
C ARG A 48 -17.56 -14.27 18.26
N LEU A 49 -17.34 -13.39 19.24
CA LEU A 49 -16.39 -12.27 19.18
C LEU A 49 -15.23 -12.51 20.15
N GLY A 50 -14.02 -12.73 19.59
CA GLY A 50 -12.79 -12.85 20.37
C GLY A 50 -12.02 -11.53 20.49
N LEU A 51 -11.50 -11.25 21.68
CA LEU A 51 -10.59 -10.13 21.96
C LEU A 51 -9.60 -10.50 23.07
N ASN A 52 -8.43 -9.85 23.07
CA ASN A 52 -7.31 -10.21 23.94
C ASN A 52 -7.18 -9.37 25.21
N ILE A 53 -7.84 -8.21 25.24
CA ILE A 53 -7.74 -7.25 26.33
C ILE A 53 -8.59 -7.71 27.51
N ALA A 54 -8.26 -7.18 28.69
CA ALA A 54 -8.90 -7.52 29.95
C ALA A 54 -10.44 -7.40 29.89
N ALA A 55 -11.13 -8.32 30.57
CA ALA A 55 -12.51 -8.08 31.01
C ALA A 55 -12.60 -6.70 31.69
N ASP A 56 -13.76 -6.07 31.57
CA ASP A 56 -14.01 -4.68 32.00
C ASP A 56 -13.16 -3.59 31.35
N SER A 57 -12.41 -3.82 30.27
CA SER A 57 -11.82 -2.75 29.46
C SER A 57 -12.88 -1.94 28.66
N ALA A 58 -12.50 -0.78 28.13
CA ALA A 58 -13.39 0.01 27.26
C ALA A 58 -13.75 -0.75 25.97
N LEU A 59 -12.78 -1.42 25.36
CA LEU A 59 -12.98 -2.31 24.22
C LEU A 59 -13.93 -3.47 24.53
N HIS A 60 -13.82 -4.10 25.71
CA HIS A 60 -14.77 -5.12 26.15
C HIS A 60 -16.19 -4.55 26.34
N ALA A 61 -16.30 -3.37 26.98
CA ALA A 61 -17.58 -2.69 27.12
C ALA A 61 -18.20 -2.31 25.76
N ALA A 62 -17.38 -1.92 24.79
CA ALA A 62 -17.83 -1.66 23.42
C ALA A 62 -18.30 -2.94 22.72
N ALA A 63 -17.60 -4.06 22.91
CA ALA A 63 -17.98 -5.37 22.38
C ALA A 63 -19.33 -5.85 22.95
N LEU A 64 -19.58 -5.66 24.26
CA LEU A 64 -20.88 -5.97 24.88
C LEU A 64 -22.00 -5.08 24.33
N ARG A 65 -21.78 -3.77 24.23
CA ARG A 65 -22.75 -2.85 23.61
C ARG A 65 -23.02 -3.17 22.14
N PHE A 66 -22.00 -3.64 21.42
CA PHE A 66 -22.16 -4.11 20.05
C PHE A 66 -23.07 -5.33 20.01
N ALA A 67 -22.88 -6.30 20.91
CA ALA A 67 -23.73 -7.47 21.03
C ALA A 67 -25.20 -7.09 21.26
N ASP A 68 -25.46 -6.19 22.22
CA ASP A 68 -26.80 -5.69 22.53
C ASP A 68 -27.44 -5.01 21.31
N ARG A 69 -26.70 -4.08 20.68
CA ARG A 69 -27.20 -3.30 19.54
C ARG A 69 -27.47 -4.19 18.32
N VAL A 70 -26.64 -5.20 18.06
CA VAL A 70 -26.88 -6.17 16.98
C VAL A 70 -28.12 -7.01 17.28
N ASN A 71 -28.29 -7.48 18.52
CA ASN A 71 -29.47 -8.23 18.93
C ASN A 71 -30.76 -7.41 18.79
N GLU A 72 -30.75 -6.15 19.25
CA GLU A 72 -31.88 -5.22 19.13
C GLU A 72 -32.22 -4.92 17.66
N ARG A 73 -31.23 -4.48 16.87
CA ARG A 73 -31.44 -4.06 15.47
C ARG A 73 -31.82 -5.23 14.56
N SER A 74 -31.34 -6.44 14.87
CA SER A 74 -31.70 -7.66 14.15
C SER A 74 -33.02 -8.29 14.63
N LYS A 75 -33.67 -7.71 15.65
CA LYS A 75 -34.88 -8.24 16.29
C LYS A 75 -34.70 -9.67 16.80
N GLY A 76 -33.54 -9.96 17.37
CA GLY A 76 -33.18 -11.28 17.92
C GLY A 76 -32.65 -12.29 16.90
N ARG A 77 -32.56 -11.95 15.61
CA ARG A 77 -32.02 -12.86 14.57
C ARG A 77 -30.53 -13.10 14.70
N LEU A 78 -29.79 -12.17 15.30
CA LEU A 78 -28.37 -12.29 15.60
C LEU A 78 -28.13 -12.11 17.10
N LYS A 79 -27.31 -13.00 17.66
CA LYS A 79 -26.73 -12.83 19.00
C LYS A 79 -25.22 -12.84 18.88
N VAL A 80 -24.53 -12.09 19.74
CA VAL A 80 -23.07 -12.07 19.77
C VAL A 80 -22.60 -12.49 21.16
N ALA A 81 -21.83 -13.56 21.23
CA ALA A 81 -21.14 -13.99 22.45
C ALA A 81 -19.72 -13.41 22.46
N VAL A 82 -19.37 -12.69 23.54
CA VAL A 82 -18.10 -11.96 23.66
C VAL A 82 -17.14 -12.72 24.58
N PHE A 83 -15.91 -12.94 24.11
CA PHE A 83 -14.88 -13.73 24.79
C PHE A 83 -13.59 -12.91 24.97
N PRO A 84 -13.44 -12.17 26.09
CA PRO A 84 -12.25 -11.35 26.39
C PRO A 84 -11.05 -12.21 26.83
N ASP A 85 -9.96 -11.58 27.27
CA ASP A 85 -8.83 -12.23 27.95
C ASP A 85 -8.17 -13.38 27.15
N GLN A 86 -8.19 -13.33 25.82
CA GLN A 86 -7.72 -14.43 24.97
C GLN A 86 -8.37 -15.79 25.29
N GLN A 87 -9.62 -15.81 25.77
CA GLN A 87 -10.35 -17.04 26.10
C GLN A 87 -10.48 -18.02 24.92
N LEU A 88 -10.46 -17.51 23.68
CA LEU A 88 -10.50 -18.33 22.46
C LEU A 88 -9.12 -18.65 21.88
N GLY A 89 -8.03 -18.21 22.52
CA GLY A 89 -6.65 -18.39 22.07
C GLY A 89 -5.89 -17.08 21.90
N SER A 90 -4.62 -17.18 21.53
CA SER A 90 -3.77 -16.02 21.28
C SER A 90 -4.25 -15.18 20.09
N ASP A 91 -3.76 -13.94 19.96
CA ASP A 91 -4.11 -13.06 18.83
C ASP A 91 -3.90 -13.74 17.47
N ASP A 92 -2.77 -14.44 17.31
CA ASP A 92 -2.41 -15.15 16.08
C ASP A 92 -3.38 -16.33 15.81
N GLN A 93 -3.79 -17.05 16.86
CA GLN A 93 -4.75 -18.16 16.76
C GLN A 93 -6.16 -17.66 16.44
N MET A 94 -6.63 -16.61 17.13
CA MET A 94 -7.93 -16.00 16.85
C MET A 94 -8.01 -15.42 15.45
N LEU A 95 -6.94 -14.76 15.00
CA LEU A 95 -6.84 -14.28 13.62
C LEU A 95 -6.98 -15.43 12.63
N GLU A 96 -6.22 -16.51 12.79
CA GLU A 96 -6.29 -17.66 11.88
C GLU A 96 -7.65 -18.38 11.92
N MET A 97 -8.28 -18.48 13.10
CA MET A 97 -9.65 -18.97 13.21
C MET A 97 -10.64 -18.08 12.46
N ALA A 98 -10.49 -16.76 12.53
CA ALA A 98 -11.36 -15.83 11.81
C ALA A 98 -11.17 -15.95 10.29
N ARG A 99 -9.93 -16.05 9.82
CA ARG A 99 -9.61 -16.22 8.39
C ARG A 99 -10.20 -17.51 7.80
N THR A 100 -10.35 -18.55 8.62
CA THR A 100 -10.92 -19.86 8.21
C THR A 100 -12.41 -20.01 8.53
N GLY A 101 -13.07 -18.98 9.08
CA GLY A 101 -14.48 -19.01 9.45
C GLY A 101 -14.81 -19.81 10.71
N LYS A 102 -13.78 -20.23 11.47
CA LYS A 102 -13.96 -20.88 12.77
C LYS A 102 -14.28 -19.88 13.88
N LEU A 103 -13.89 -18.61 13.74
CA LEU A 103 -14.30 -17.51 14.61
C LEU A 103 -15.04 -16.47 13.77
N ASP A 104 -16.19 -15.99 14.24
CA ASP A 104 -17.04 -15.10 13.46
C ASP A 104 -16.47 -13.68 13.43
N LEU A 105 -16.21 -13.11 14.61
CA LEU A 105 -15.80 -11.74 14.82
C LEU A 105 -14.51 -11.68 15.63
N VAL A 106 -13.63 -10.74 15.32
CA VAL A 106 -12.37 -10.57 16.05
C VAL A 106 -11.96 -9.10 16.13
N LEU A 107 -11.46 -8.72 17.31
CA LEU A 107 -10.74 -7.48 17.54
C LEU A 107 -9.25 -7.79 17.59
N THR A 108 -8.49 -7.30 16.61
CA THR A 108 -7.04 -7.57 16.50
C THR A 108 -6.24 -6.27 16.55
N PRO A 109 -5.15 -6.18 17.35
CA PRO A 109 -4.29 -5.01 17.35
C PRO A 109 -3.68 -4.74 15.96
N THR A 110 -3.60 -3.49 15.53
CA THR A 110 -2.97 -3.09 14.25
C THR A 110 -1.54 -3.62 14.13
N ALA A 111 -0.75 -3.49 15.20
CA ALA A 111 0.61 -4.00 15.26
C ALA A 111 0.72 -5.51 15.02
N LYS A 112 -0.27 -6.31 15.45
CA LYS A 112 -0.29 -7.77 15.21
C LYS A 112 -0.71 -8.10 13.78
N LEU A 113 -1.72 -7.40 13.27
CA LEU A 113 -2.16 -7.53 11.87
C LEU A 113 -1.06 -7.14 10.88
N SER A 114 -0.09 -6.30 11.27
CA SER A 114 1.03 -5.90 10.42
C SER A 114 1.83 -7.06 9.83
N SER A 115 1.85 -8.21 10.52
CA SER A 115 2.54 -9.41 10.03
C SER A 115 1.90 -10.00 8.77
N ALA A 116 0.58 -9.86 8.62
CA ALA A 116 -0.17 -10.33 7.46
C ALA A 116 -0.47 -9.20 6.47
N ILE A 117 -0.64 -7.96 6.97
CA ILE A 117 -0.95 -6.77 6.19
C ILE A 117 0.00 -5.66 6.65
N PRO A 118 1.20 -5.53 6.06
CA PRO A 118 2.21 -4.55 6.47
C PRO A 118 1.70 -3.10 6.56
N ALA A 119 0.68 -2.75 5.78
CA ALA A 119 -0.02 -1.46 5.82
C ALA A 119 -0.62 -1.10 7.19
N MET A 120 -0.95 -2.10 8.02
CA MET A 120 -1.51 -1.86 9.37
C MET A 120 -0.53 -1.18 10.33
N GLN A 121 0.74 -1.05 9.95
CA GLN A 121 1.73 -0.25 10.68
C GLN A 121 1.45 1.26 10.60
N TYR A 122 0.54 1.71 9.75
CA TYR A 122 0.21 3.13 9.57
C TYR A 122 -0.06 3.87 10.88
N ALA A 123 -0.93 3.35 11.76
CA ALA A 123 -1.28 4.00 13.02
C ALA A 123 -0.17 3.91 14.08
N ASP A 124 0.75 2.94 13.91
CA ASP A 124 1.88 2.71 14.81
C ASP A 124 3.09 3.60 14.48
N LEU A 125 3.02 4.44 13.43
CA LEU A 125 4.12 5.31 13.03
C LEU A 125 4.48 6.30 14.17
N PRO A 126 5.72 6.28 14.66
CA PRO A 126 6.11 7.08 15.82
C PRO A 126 6.10 8.58 15.51
N PHE A 127 5.34 9.34 16.31
CA PHE A 127 5.16 10.78 16.24
C PHE A 127 4.71 11.32 14.88
N TYR A 128 4.18 10.46 14.01
CA TYR A 128 3.77 10.86 12.66
C TYR A 128 2.46 11.65 12.65
N PHE A 129 1.58 11.40 13.62
CA PHE A 129 0.34 12.16 13.81
C PHE A 129 0.51 13.15 14.96
N SER A 130 -0.05 14.35 14.79
CA SER A 130 -0.05 15.43 15.79
C SER A 130 -0.86 15.10 17.05
N GLY A 131 -1.81 14.17 16.95
CA GLY A 131 -2.60 13.68 18.08
C GLY A 131 -3.82 12.86 17.67
N ARG A 132 -4.71 12.59 18.65
CA ARG A 132 -5.94 11.80 18.49
C ARG A 132 -6.86 12.32 17.39
N GLU A 133 -7.09 13.64 17.35
CA GLU A 133 -8.04 14.24 16.40
C GLU A 133 -7.64 13.99 14.94
N GLU A 134 -6.38 14.28 14.60
CA GLU A 134 -5.86 14.03 13.26
C GLU A 134 -5.92 12.54 12.94
N LEU A 135 -5.45 11.70 13.85
CA LEU A 135 -5.42 10.26 13.63
C LEU A 135 -6.81 9.66 13.43
N TYR A 136 -7.81 10.04 14.24
CA TYR A 136 -9.19 9.60 14.06
C TYR A 136 -9.74 10.07 12.72
N ALA A 137 -9.46 11.32 12.33
CA ALA A 137 -9.89 11.81 11.03
C ALA A 137 -9.30 10.99 9.87
N MET A 138 -8.07 10.49 10.00
CA MET A 138 -7.46 9.59 9.00
C MET A 138 -8.07 8.18 9.05
N LEU A 139 -8.21 7.59 10.24
CA LEU A 139 -8.76 6.23 10.42
C LEU A 139 -10.26 6.11 10.11
N ASP A 140 -11.02 7.19 10.25
CA ASP A 140 -12.45 7.24 9.90
C ASP A 140 -12.69 7.72 8.47
N GLY A 141 -11.65 8.28 7.84
CA GLY A 141 -11.67 8.81 6.48
C GLY A 141 -11.19 7.82 5.42
N GLU A 142 -10.79 8.38 4.28
CA GLU A 142 -10.29 7.62 3.14
C GLU A 142 -9.06 6.74 3.48
N PRO A 143 -8.05 7.20 4.23
CA PRO A 143 -6.92 6.35 4.65
C PRO A 143 -7.36 5.10 5.43
N GLY A 144 -8.27 5.26 6.40
CA GLY A 144 -8.82 4.15 7.15
C GLY A 144 -9.62 3.17 6.29
N GLN A 145 -10.42 3.68 5.35
CA GLN A 145 -11.16 2.82 4.41
C GLN A 145 -10.22 2.03 3.49
N MET A 146 -9.11 2.63 3.05
CA MET A 146 -8.05 1.93 2.31
C MET A 146 -7.46 0.79 3.15
N LEU A 147 -7.14 1.04 4.42
CA LEU A 147 -6.62 0.01 5.33
C LEU A 147 -7.63 -1.13 5.56
N LEU A 148 -8.90 -0.82 5.85
CA LEU A 148 -9.94 -1.83 6.07
C LEU A 148 -10.16 -2.70 4.84
N SER A 149 -10.06 -2.15 3.63
CA SER A 149 -10.20 -2.92 2.39
C SER A 149 -9.11 -3.99 2.21
N LYS A 150 -7.90 -3.75 2.75
CA LYS A 150 -6.79 -4.70 2.66
C LYS A 150 -7.05 -5.99 3.45
N LEU A 151 -8.01 -5.99 4.40
CA LEU A 151 -8.42 -7.20 5.15
C LEU A 151 -8.99 -8.29 4.23
N GLU A 152 -9.54 -7.93 3.07
CA GLU A 152 -10.09 -8.91 2.14
C GLU A 152 -9.04 -9.88 1.62
N SER A 153 -7.78 -9.42 1.50
CA SER A 153 -6.64 -10.24 1.07
C SER A 153 -6.34 -11.41 2.02
N ILE A 154 -6.84 -11.34 3.25
CA ILE A 154 -6.69 -12.39 4.27
C ILE A 154 -8.03 -13.02 4.67
N ASN A 155 -9.08 -12.89 3.85
CA ASN A 155 -10.43 -13.43 4.10
C ASN A 155 -11.16 -12.83 5.30
N LEU A 156 -10.94 -11.54 5.57
CA LEU A 156 -11.67 -10.78 6.58
C LEU A 156 -12.37 -9.56 5.96
N VAL A 157 -13.45 -9.12 6.58
CA VAL A 157 -14.12 -7.85 6.25
C VAL A 157 -13.88 -6.89 7.41
N GLY A 158 -13.18 -5.78 7.15
CA GLY A 158 -12.95 -4.72 8.14
C GLY A 158 -14.22 -3.91 8.41
N LEU A 159 -14.57 -3.72 9.68
CA LEU A 159 -15.79 -3.03 10.12
C LEU A 159 -15.51 -1.60 10.61
N ALA A 160 -14.52 -1.45 11.50
CA ALA A 160 -14.14 -0.17 12.12
C ALA A 160 -12.75 -0.27 12.79
N PHE A 161 -12.17 0.89 13.11
CA PHE A 161 -11.04 1.01 14.05
C PHE A 161 -11.54 1.48 15.41
N TRP A 162 -11.26 0.71 16.45
CA TRP A 162 -11.48 1.07 17.84
C TRP A 162 -10.16 1.36 18.53
N GLU A 163 -10.20 2.20 19.56
CA GLU A 163 -9.03 2.63 20.29
C GLU A 163 -8.62 1.67 21.38
N ASN A 164 -7.30 1.46 21.51
CA ASN A 164 -6.72 1.04 22.78
C ASN A 164 -6.09 2.22 23.49
N GLY A 165 -5.36 3.06 22.75
CA GLY A 165 -4.83 4.34 23.21
C GLY A 165 -3.44 4.63 22.66
N PHE A 166 -2.88 5.76 23.09
CA PHE A 166 -1.48 6.08 22.82
C PHE A 166 -0.56 5.24 23.70
N LYS A 167 0.49 4.69 23.09
CA LYS A 167 1.50 3.88 23.75
C LYS A 167 2.43 4.76 24.60
N GLN A 168 2.76 4.26 25.78
CA GLN A 168 3.65 4.86 26.75
C GLN A 168 4.82 3.91 27.01
N PHE A 169 5.98 4.44 27.41
CA PHE A 169 7.13 3.60 27.76
C PHE A 169 7.11 3.25 29.25
N THR A 170 7.46 2.02 29.59
CA THR A 170 7.83 1.67 30.97
C THR A 170 9.18 0.97 31.00
N ALA A 171 9.93 1.19 32.08
CA ALA A 171 11.18 0.50 32.37
C ALA A 171 11.46 0.50 33.88
N ASN A 172 12.55 -0.14 34.28
CA ASN A 172 13.09 -0.05 35.64
C ASN A 172 14.14 1.06 35.81
N THR A 173 14.40 1.83 34.76
CA THR A 173 15.20 3.06 34.75
C THR A 173 14.39 4.20 34.09
N PRO A 174 14.67 5.48 34.41
CA PRO A 174 14.01 6.59 33.73
C PRO A 174 14.29 6.62 32.22
N ILE A 175 13.28 6.97 31.41
CA ILE A 175 13.40 7.18 29.96
C ILE A 175 12.98 8.62 29.65
N ARG A 176 13.93 9.47 29.27
CA ARG A 176 13.70 10.88 28.95
C ARG A 176 14.23 11.27 27.57
N ARG A 177 15.23 10.55 27.07
CA ARG A 177 15.87 10.80 25.78
C ARG A 177 16.09 9.48 25.03
N PRO A 178 16.26 9.51 23.69
CA PRO A 178 16.56 8.31 22.89
C PRO A 178 17.66 7.43 23.47
N GLU A 179 18.73 8.04 23.99
CA GLU A 179 19.92 7.33 24.49
C GLU A 179 19.63 6.50 25.75
N ASP A 180 18.56 6.77 26.47
CA ASP A 180 18.17 6.02 27.67
C ASP A 180 17.70 4.60 27.33
N PHE A 181 17.39 4.32 26.05
CA PHE A 181 17.12 2.98 25.56
C PHE A 181 18.38 2.15 25.32
N ALA A 182 19.57 2.78 25.31
CA ALA A 182 20.81 2.09 25.05
C ALA A 182 20.99 0.92 26.03
N ARG A 183 21.19 -0.28 25.49
CA ARG A 183 21.39 -1.55 26.24
C ARG A 183 20.16 -2.10 26.94
N LEU A 184 18.98 -1.48 26.82
CA LEU A 184 17.74 -2.08 27.33
C LEU A 184 17.27 -3.21 26.42
N ARG A 185 16.78 -4.30 27.02
CA ARG A 185 15.99 -5.32 26.32
C ARG A 185 14.53 -4.92 26.41
N VAL A 186 13.94 -4.46 25.32
CA VAL A 186 12.57 -3.96 25.31
C VAL A 186 11.65 -5.03 24.74
N ARG A 187 10.61 -5.40 25.48
CA ARG A 187 9.55 -6.25 24.96
C ARG A 187 8.79 -5.50 23.88
N THR A 188 8.59 -6.15 22.74
CA THR A 188 7.78 -5.63 21.63
C THR A 188 6.63 -6.57 21.28
N MET A 189 5.62 -6.03 20.60
CA MET A 189 4.69 -6.86 19.82
C MET A 189 5.43 -7.45 18.61
N LYS A 190 4.85 -8.49 18.01
CA LYS A 190 5.36 -9.08 16.75
C LYS A 190 5.09 -8.14 15.58
N SER A 191 5.88 -7.09 15.47
CA SER A 191 5.84 -6.04 14.44
C SER A 191 7.27 -5.64 14.08
N ARG A 192 7.57 -5.61 12.78
CA ARG A 192 8.89 -5.22 12.29
C ARG A 192 9.19 -3.75 12.61
N MET A 193 8.23 -2.85 12.40
CA MET A 193 8.42 -1.43 12.69
C MET A 193 8.66 -1.16 14.17
N ILE A 194 7.95 -1.83 15.08
CA ILE A 194 8.17 -1.63 16.52
C ILE A 194 9.55 -2.17 16.93
N ALA A 195 9.98 -3.31 16.37
CA ALA A 195 11.34 -3.79 16.62
C ALA A 195 12.38 -2.77 16.13
N GLU A 196 12.26 -2.30 14.88
CA GLU A 196 13.17 -1.32 14.29
C GLU A 196 13.12 0.05 14.98
N GLN A 197 11.97 0.44 15.57
CA GLN A 197 11.83 1.64 16.40
C GLN A 197 12.79 1.58 17.58
N PHE A 198 12.75 0.50 18.37
CA PHE A 198 13.62 0.36 19.54
C PHE A 198 15.07 0.10 19.16
N GLU A 199 15.34 -0.65 18.09
CA GLU A 199 16.70 -0.86 17.58
C GLU A 199 17.34 0.46 17.11
N SER A 200 16.56 1.36 16.49
CA SER A 200 17.01 2.70 16.11
C SER A 200 17.34 3.59 17.33
N LEU A 201 16.77 3.28 18.49
CA LEU A 201 17.07 3.93 19.77
C LEU A 201 18.19 3.21 20.56
N GLY A 202 18.81 2.18 19.99
CA GLY A 202 19.91 1.43 20.61
C GLY A 202 19.49 0.35 21.62
N ALA A 203 18.20 0.04 21.71
CA ALA A 203 17.68 -1.08 22.50
C ALA A 203 17.71 -2.40 21.71
N LYS A 204 17.66 -3.51 22.45
CA LYS A 204 17.40 -4.85 21.89
C LYS A 204 15.91 -5.14 21.96
N ALA A 205 15.23 -5.17 20.82
CA ALA A 205 13.82 -5.57 20.75
C ALA A 205 13.67 -7.09 20.94
N ILE A 206 12.74 -7.51 21.80
CA ILE A 206 12.42 -8.93 22.04
C ILE A 206 10.90 -9.12 21.89
N PRO A 207 10.44 -9.82 20.83
CA PRO A 207 9.02 -10.09 20.67
C PRO A 207 8.54 -11.10 21.70
N ILE A 208 7.61 -10.70 22.57
CA ILE A 208 7.01 -11.56 23.60
C ILE A 208 5.49 -11.42 23.53
N ASP A 209 4.78 -12.54 23.68
CA ASP A 209 3.32 -12.53 23.71
C ASP A 209 2.77 -11.63 24.82
N PHE A 210 1.59 -11.04 24.58
CA PHE A 210 0.99 -10.07 25.49
C PHE A 210 0.74 -10.65 26.89
N HIS A 211 0.19 -11.86 27.00
CA HIS A 211 -0.08 -12.48 28.30
C HIS A 211 1.19 -13.02 29.00
N ALA A 212 2.25 -13.27 28.24
CA ALA A 212 3.56 -13.63 28.80
C ALA A 212 4.39 -12.43 29.27
N THR A 213 3.96 -11.20 28.96
CA THR A 213 4.76 -9.98 29.18
C THR A 213 4.97 -9.69 30.66
N TYR A 214 3.96 -9.86 31.51
CA TYR A 214 4.09 -9.63 32.95
C TYR A 214 5.21 -10.49 33.55
N LYS A 215 5.17 -11.80 33.26
CA LYS A 215 6.18 -12.76 33.73
C LYS A 215 7.58 -12.36 33.24
N ALA A 216 7.72 -12.01 31.96
CA ALA A 216 9.00 -11.62 31.39
C ALA A 216 9.59 -10.34 32.02
N LEU A 217 8.75 -9.36 32.38
CA LEU A 217 9.17 -8.17 33.11
C LEU A 217 9.54 -8.50 34.57
N ALA A 218 8.72 -9.30 35.24
CA ALA A 218 8.93 -9.71 36.64
C ALA A 218 10.23 -10.50 36.84
N GLU A 219 10.54 -11.40 35.89
CA GLU A 219 11.76 -12.22 35.89
C GLU A 219 12.99 -11.48 35.34
N GLY A 220 12.83 -10.25 34.85
CA GLY A 220 13.93 -9.47 34.27
C GLY A 220 14.46 -10.07 32.96
N ALA A 221 13.65 -10.83 32.22
CA ALA A 221 13.98 -11.28 30.87
C ALA A 221 14.03 -10.10 29.88
N VAL A 222 13.22 -9.07 30.15
CA VAL A 222 13.19 -7.76 29.49
C VAL A 222 13.18 -6.66 30.54
N ASP A 223 13.72 -5.49 30.19
CA ASP A 223 13.93 -4.35 31.08
C ASP A 223 12.80 -3.31 31.01
N GLY A 224 12.06 -3.31 29.89
CA GLY A 224 10.98 -2.37 29.61
C GLY A 224 10.05 -2.81 28.48
N GLN A 225 9.03 -2.02 28.22
CA GLN A 225 8.02 -2.26 27.17
C GLN A 225 7.34 -0.95 26.73
N GLU A 226 6.51 -1.05 25.68
CA GLU A 226 5.52 -0.02 25.33
C GLU A 226 4.08 -0.58 25.35
N ASN A 227 3.14 0.19 25.88
CA ASN A 227 1.70 -0.10 25.77
C ASN A 227 0.84 1.13 26.12
N PRO A 228 -0.44 1.16 25.72
CA PRO A 228 -1.42 2.09 26.27
C PRO A 228 -1.67 1.85 27.76
N LEU A 229 -2.14 2.89 28.46
CA LEU A 229 -2.35 2.86 29.91
C LEU A 229 -3.32 1.75 30.37
N VAL A 230 -4.37 1.48 29.58
CA VAL A 230 -5.33 0.41 29.86
C VAL A 230 -4.66 -0.98 29.90
N ALA A 231 -3.68 -1.23 29.04
CA ALA A 231 -2.94 -2.48 29.03
C ALA A 231 -1.92 -2.54 30.18
N ILE A 232 -1.26 -1.42 30.50
CA ILE A 232 -0.32 -1.33 31.64
C ILE A 232 -1.03 -1.64 32.97
N VAL A 233 -2.25 -1.14 33.15
CA VAL A 233 -3.06 -1.43 34.34
C VAL A 233 -3.68 -2.82 34.28
N GLY A 234 -4.41 -3.15 33.22
CA GLY A 234 -5.15 -4.41 33.10
C GLY A 234 -4.26 -5.65 33.19
N MET A 235 -3.03 -5.57 32.67
CA MET A 235 -2.06 -6.67 32.76
C MET A 235 -1.09 -6.54 33.93
N ARG A 236 -1.29 -5.54 34.81
CA ARG A 236 -0.49 -5.30 36.02
C ARG A 236 0.99 -5.04 35.75
N PHE A 237 1.36 -4.54 34.58
CA PHE A 237 2.77 -4.23 34.27
C PHE A 237 3.37 -3.18 35.21
N HIS A 238 2.53 -2.28 35.72
CA HIS A 238 2.91 -1.26 36.72
C HIS A 238 3.36 -1.85 38.07
N GLU A 239 3.01 -3.09 38.42
CA GLU A 239 3.49 -3.75 39.65
C GLU A 239 4.97 -4.16 39.55
N VAL A 240 5.50 -4.29 38.32
CA VAL A 240 6.85 -4.82 38.03
C VAL A 240 7.70 -3.84 37.21
N GLN A 241 7.28 -2.58 37.12
CA GLN A 241 7.95 -1.51 36.39
C GLN A 241 7.99 -0.23 37.22
N LYS A 242 9.20 0.29 37.49
CA LYS A 242 9.40 1.42 38.42
C LYS A 242 9.13 2.79 37.80
N HIS A 243 9.25 2.92 36.48
CA HIS A 243 9.10 4.18 35.76
C HIS A 243 8.11 4.06 34.61
N LEU A 244 7.25 5.06 34.48
CA LEU A 244 6.37 5.29 33.33
C LEU A 244 6.75 6.62 32.69
N THR A 245 7.03 6.61 31.39
CA THR A 245 7.18 7.83 30.60
C THR A 245 5.96 7.98 29.69
N LEU A 246 5.19 9.05 29.93
CA LEU A 246 4.09 9.48 29.08
C LEU A 246 4.64 10.08 27.78
N SER A 247 4.98 9.20 26.84
CA SER A 247 5.61 9.57 25.57
C SER A 247 4.61 9.87 24.47
N ASN A 248 3.42 9.28 24.51
CA ASN A 248 2.41 9.36 23.44
C ASN A 248 3.02 9.18 22.04
N HIS A 249 4.01 8.29 21.93
CA HIS A 249 4.87 8.24 20.76
C HIS A 249 4.19 7.59 19.56
N ALA A 250 3.26 6.65 19.77
CA ALA A 250 2.53 5.99 18.69
C ALA A 250 1.18 5.48 19.18
N TYR A 251 0.24 5.25 18.27
CA TYR A 251 -1.12 4.83 18.61
C TYR A 251 -1.33 3.35 18.37
N LEU A 252 -1.99 2.68 19.31
CA LEU A 252 -2.43 1.29 19.14
C LEU A 252 -3.93 1.25 18.91
N ALA A 253 -4.33 0.94 17.67
CA ALA A 253 -5.72 0.67 17.32
C ALA A 253 -6.02 -0.83 17.36
N TYR A 254 -7.31 -1.16 17.45
CA TYR A 254 -7.83 -2.48 17.15
C TYR A 254 -8.67 -2.41 15.89
N VAL A 255 -8.42 -3.33 14.97
CA VAL A 255 -9.28 -3.52 13.81
C VAL A 255 -10.39 -4.46 14.20
N PHE A 256 -11.62 -3.95 14.20
CA PHE A 256 -12.80 -4.78 14.35
C PHE A 256 -13.14 -5.39 12.99
N SER A 257 -13.14 -6.72 12.92
CA SER A 257 -13.38 -7.44 11.68
C SER A 257 -14.29 -8.65 11.87
N ILE A 258 -14.90 -9.08 10.77
CA ILE A 258 -15.69 -10.31 10.66
C ILE A 258 -15.05 -11.22 9.61
N SER A 259 -15.10 -12.54 9.85
CA SER A 259 -14.72 -13.52 8.85
C SER A 259 -15.52 -13.33 7.55
N LYS A 260 -14.83 -13.30 6.40
CA LYS A 260 -15.48 -13.11 5.10
C LYS A 260 -16.48 -14.22 4.79
N SER A 261 -16.11 -15.48 5.04
CA SER A 261 -16.99 -16.63 4.80
C SER A 261 -18.24 -16.60 5.69
N VAL A 262 -18.11 -16.16 6.94
CA VAL A 262 -19.26 -15.96 7.84
C VAL A 262 -20.12 -14.80 7.34
N PHE A 263 -19.52 -13.65 7.04
CA PHE A 263 -20.23 -12.46 6.58
C PHE A 263 -21.04 -12.72 5.30
N GLU A 264 -20.49 -13.48 4.36
CA GLU A 264 -21.14 -13.84 3.10
C GLU A 264 -22.34 -14.78 3.27
N THR A 265 -22.46 -15.47 4.40
CA THR A 265 -23.65 -16.28 4.71
C THR A 265 -24.79 -15.47 5.35
N LEU A 266 -24.54 -14.23 5.75
CA LEU A 266 -25.57 -13.34 6.29
C LEU A 266 -26.38 -12.70 5.17
N SER A 267 -27.67 -12.43 5.41
CA SER A 267 -28.50 -11.65 4.49
C SER A 267 -28.04 -10.18 4.45
N PRO A 268 -28.28 -9.44 3.34
CA PRO A 268 -27.79 -8.06 3.19
C PRO A 268 -28.17 -7.11 4.33
N ASP A 269 -29.38 -7.24 4.88
CA ASP A 269 -29.85 -6.45 6.02
C ASP A 269 -29.06 -6.76 7.31
N LEU A 270 -28.73 -8.03 7.56
CA LEU A 270 -27.93 -8.43 8.72
C LEU A 270 -26.48 -7.97 8.60
N ARG A 271 -25.91 -8.02 7.39
CA ARG A 271 -24.58 -7.46 7.08
C ARG A 271 -24.53 -5.98 7.40
N GLU A 272 -25.54 -5.23 6.95
CA GLU A 272 -25.66 -3.79 7.20
C GLU A 272 -25.80 -3.48 8.70
N ILE A 273 -26.59 -4.27 9.43
CA ILE A 273 -26.73 -4.13 10.90
C ILE A 273 -25.37 -4.28 11.59
N ILE A 274 -24.58 -5.30 11.24
CA ILE A 274 -23.24 -5.50 11.82
C ILE A 274 -22.33 -4.30 11.49
N GLN A 275 -22.24 -3.92 10.22
CA GLN A 275 -21.36 -2.84 9.78
C GLN A 275 -21.73 -1.50 10.42
N ARG A 276 -23.01 -1.12 10.41
CA ARG A 276 -23.47 0.13 11.04
C ARG A 276 -23.27 0.12 12.54
N SER A 277 -23.56 -1.00 13.22
CA SER A 277 -23.43 -1.07 14.68
C SER A 277 -21.99 -0.94 15.15
N ALA A 278 -21.03 -1.52 14.42
CA ALA A 278 -19.60 -1.36 14.69
C ALA A 278 -19.15 0.10 14.52
N ARG A 279 -19.54 0.76 13.42
CA ARG A 279 -19.19 2.17 13.14
C ARG A 279 -19.81 3.15 14.12
N ASP A 280 -21.10 2.99 14.43
CA ASP A 280 -21.81 3.88 15.36
C ASP A 280 -21.22 3.85 16.78
N LEU A 281 -20.65 2.71 17.18
CA LEU A 281 -20.04 2.54 18.50
C LEU A 281 -18.61 3.08 18.60
N THR A 282 -17.93 3.33 17.48
CA THR A 282 -16.56 3.85 17.47
C THR A 282 -16.41 5.13 18.28
N LEU A 283 -17.34 6.09 18.13
CA LEU A 283 -17.29 7.35 18.87
C LEU A 283 -17.48 7.15 20.38
N TRP A 284 -18.41 6.27 20.76
CA TRP A 284 -18.66 5.95 22.15
C TRP A 284 -17.47 5.24 22.78
N GLU A 285 -16.89 4.27 22.07
CA GLU A 285 -15.73 3.50 22.52
C GLU A 285 -14.54 4.43 22.78
N ARG A 286 -14.19 5.30 21.84
CA ARG A 286 -13.09 6.27 22.01
C ARG A 286 -13.32 7.22 23.18
N ALA A 287 -14.54 7.73 23.34
CA ALA A 287 -14.90 8.58 24.48
C ALA A 287 -14.76 7.84 25.81
N GLU A 288 -15.18 6.57 25.85
CA GLU A 288 -15.06 5.73 27.04
C GLU A 288 -13.59 5.39 27.35
N THR A 289 -12.78 5.12 26.33
CA THR A 289 -11.33 4.92 26.46
C THR A 289 -10.68 6.16 27.07
N ALA A 290 -10.91 7.34 26.51
CA ALA A 290 -10.38 8.61 27.04
C ALA A 290 -10.84 8.88 28.48
N ARG A 291 -12.12 8.62 28.80
CA ARG A 291 -12.65 8.81 30.17
C ARG A 291 -11.93 7.95 31.20
N ARG A 292 -11.52 6.72 30.83
CA ARG A 292 -10.87 5.77 31.75
C ARG A 292 -9.38 6.03 31.95
N GLU A 293 -8.68 6.64 30.99
CA GLU A 293 -7.24 6.90 31.07
C GLU A 293 -6.82 7.70 32.30
N ALA A 294 -7.62 8.68 32.71
CA ALA A 294 -7.33 9.48 33.90
C ALA A 294 -7.27 8.62 35.18
N GLY A 295 -8.15 7.63 35.28
CA GLY A 295 -8.15 6.67 36.39
C GLY A 295 -6.91 5.77 36.38
N PHE A 296 -6.47 5.33 35.19
CA PHE A 296 -5.28 4.47 35.07
C PHE A 296 -4.00 5.18 35.53
N ILE A 297 -3.84 6.48 35.23
CA ILE A 297 -2.69 7.26 35.72
C ILE A 297 -2.67 7.27 37.25
N GLU A 298 -3.82 7.45 37.89
CA GLU A 298 -3.92 7.45 39.35
C GLU A 298 -3.61 6.08 39.95
N THR A 299 -4.13 5.00 39.36
CA THR A 299 -3.78 3.62 39.76
C THR A 299 -2.26 3.38 39.69
N ILE A 300 -1.62 3.79 38.60
CA ILE A 300 -0.17 3.63 38.41
C ILE A 300 0.61 4.46 39.45
N ARG A 301 0.16 5.68 39.75
CA ARG A 301 0.77 6.54 40.78
C ARG A 301 0.66 5.91 42.17
N GLN A 302 -0.51 5.37 42.52
CA GLN A 302 -0.75 4.73 43.81
C GLN A 302 0.08 3.45 44.01
N ALA A 303 0.46 2.76 42.93
CA ALA A 303 1.39 1.65 42.96
C ALA A 303 2.86 2.08 43.19
N GLY A 304 3.14 3.38 43.35
CA GLY A 304 4.49 3.91 43.62
C GLY A 304 5.36 4.08 42.37
N VAL A 305 4.79 3.99 41.17
CA VAL A 305 5.51 4.18 39.91
C VAL A 305 5.84 5.67 39.71
N SER A 306 7.08 5.96 39.34
CA SER A 306 7.50 7.32 38.97
C SER A 306 7.01 7.65 37.56
N ILE A 307 6.11 8.63 37.45
CA ILE A 307 5.52 9.07 36.18
C ILE A 307 6.25 10.32 35.68
N HIS A 308 6.80 10.26 34.46
CA HIS A 308 7.44 11.38 33.77
C HIS A 308 6.66 11.73 32.50
N THR A 309 6.36 13.01 32.29
CA THR A 309 5.80 13.50 31.02
C THR A 309 6.94 14.13 30.22
N LEU A 310 7.09 13.73 28.95
CA LEU A 310 8.12 14.31 28.10
C LEU A 310 7.92 15.83 27.98
N THR A 311 9.01 16.58 28.15
CA THR A 311 9.03 18.00 27.76
C THR A 311 8.99 18.15 26.24
N ALA A 312 8.72 19.35 25.74
CA ALA A 312 8.73 19.62 24.30
C ALA A 312 10.08 19.31 23.63
N GLU A 313 11.19 19.59 24.32
CA GLU A 313 12.56 19.29 23.87
C GLU A 313 12.81 17.78 23.84
N GLU A 314 12.44 17.06 24.90
CA GLU A 314 12.57 15.60 24.97
C GLU A 314 11.74 14.92 23.88
N ALA A 315 10.49 15.34 23.68
CA ALA A 315 9.65 14.84 22.60
C ALA A 315 10.22 15.17 21.20
N ALA A 316 10.86 16.34 21.03
CA ALA A 316 11.55 16.69 19.79
C ALA A 316 12.78 15.80 19.53
N ALA A 317 13.52 15.41 20.57
CA ALA A 317 14.63 14.47 20.45
C ALA A 317 14.15 13.10 19.94
N PHE A 318 13.06 12.56 20.49
CA PHE A 318 12.47 11.32 19.99
C PHE A 318 11.91 11.44 18.57
N ARG A 319 11.21 12.54 18.26
CA ARG A 319 10.76 12.84 16.88
C ARG A 319 11.91 12.82 15.90
N THR A 320 13.04 13.43 16.25
CA THR A 320 14.22 13.48 15.39
C THR A 320 14.84 12.10 15.20
N ALA A 321 14.99 11.34 16.28
CA ALA A 321 15.56 9.98 16.22
C ALA A 321 14.70 9.01 15.40
N LEU A 322 13.37 9.20 15.41
CA LEU A 322 12.41 8.30 14.75
C LEU A 322 11.84 8.85 13.43
N ALA A 323 12.21 10.07 13.02
CA ALA A 323 11.74 10.69 11.78
C ALA A 323 11.91 9.81 10.53
N PRO A 324 12.99 9.01 10.37
CA PRO A 324 13.16 8.17 9.19
C PRO A 324 12.15 7.02 9.06
N MET A 325 11.39 6.70 10.10
CA MET A 325 10.52 5.50 10.12
C MET A 325 9.45 5.52 9.04
N ALA A 326 8.76 6.64 8.83
CA ALA A 326 7.72 6.74 7.80
C ALA A 326 8.28 6.48 6.40
N ASP A 327 9.46 7.02 6.10
CA ASP A 327 10.10 6.84 4.80
C ASP A 327 10.70 5.43 4.63
N ARG A 328 11.34 4.89 5.69
CA ARG A 328 11.89 3.53 5.71
C ARG A 328 10.81 2.50 5.40
N PHE A 329 9.66 2.62 6.06
CA PHE A 329 8.51 1.75 5.91
C PHE A 329 7.54 2.16 4.79
N GLY A 330 7.88 3.16 3.95
CA GLY A 330 6.97 3.65 2.91
C GLY A 330 6.45 2.56 1.95
N PHE A 331 7.30 1.61 1.55
CA PHE A 331 6.87 0.46 0.74
C PHE A 331 6.06 -0.58 1.51
N ASP A 332 6.30 -0.73 2.81
CA ASP A 332 5.55 -1.67 3.66
C ASP A 332 4.16 -1.09 4.00
N ILE A 333 4.07 0.20 4.26
CA ILE A 333 2.82 0.89 4.58
C ILE A 333 1.97 1.13 3.34
N GLY A 334 2.64 1.51 2.24
CA GLY A 334 2.01 1.95 1.00
C GLY A 334 2.13 3.46 0.82
N TYR A 335 2.79 3.88 -0.26
CA TYR A 335 2.90 5.29 -0.61
C TYR A 335 1.54 5.89 -0.98
N ASP A 336 0.61 5.09 -1.51
CA ASP A 336 -0.79 5.47 -1.73
C ASP A 336 -1.42 6.03 -0.45
N LEU A 337 -1.23 5.32 0.67
CA LEU A 337 -1.77 5.69 1.97
C LEU A 337 -1.08 6.92 2.58
N LEU A 338 0.26 6.96 2.52
CA LEU A 338 1.05 8.08 3.07
C LEU A 338 0.79 9.37 2.29
N LEU A 339 0.81 9.31 0.96
CA LEU A 339 0.54 10.46 0.11
C LEU A 339 -0.90 10.94 0.25
N LYS A 340 -1.85 10.02 0.44
CA LYS A 340 -3.23 10.41 0.73
C LYS A 340 -3.36 11.15 2.05
N THR A 341 -2.61 10.73 3.07
CA THR A 341 -2.54 11.41 4.36
C THR A 341 -2.03 12.84 4.18
N ASP A 342 -0.94 12.99 3.43
CA ASP A 342 -0.36 14.31 3.15
C ASP A 342 -1.27 15.20 2.30
N GLU A 343 -2.00 14.62 1.33
CA GLU A 343 -3.04 15.34 0.56
C GLU A 343 -4.12 15.92 1.48
N LEU A 344 -4.60 15.13 2.44
CA LEU A 344 -5.64 15.56 3.38
C LEU A 344 -5.13 16.61 4.37
N ARG A 345 -3.87 16.51 4.80
CA ARG A 345 -3.19 17.55 5.60
C ARG A 345 -3.10 18.87 4.86
N LEU A 346 -2.81 18.86 3.56
CA LEU A 346 -2.76 20.08 2.75
C LEU A 346 -4.12 20.76 2.56
N ARG A 347 -5.24 20.00 2.66
CA ARG A 347 -6.60 20.53 2.50
C ARG A 347 -7.17 21.17 3.77
N LYS A 348 -6.79 20.67 4.94
CA LYS A 348 -7.15 21.28 6.22
C LYS A 348 -6.04 22.25 6.60
N PRO A 349 -6.22 23.58 6.51
CA PRO A 349 -5.30 24.47 7.20
C PRO A 349 -5.34 24.08 8.68
N GLU A 350 -4.22 23.60 9.22
CA GLU A 350 -4.08 23.23 10.62
C GLU A 350 -4.53 24.40 11.50
N ALA A 351 -5.47 24.13 12.41
CA ALA A 351 -5.81 25.10 13.44
C ALA A 351 -4.64 25.19 14.42
N GLY A 352 -3.78 26.20 14.24
CA GLY A 352 -2.71 26.53 15.18
C GLY A 352 -1.28 26.23 14.75
N THR A 353 -1.03 25.75 13.52
CA THR A 353 0.31 25.89 12.92
C THR A 353 0.38 27.17 12.12
N ALA A 354 1.58 27.76 12.06
CA ALA A 354 1.80 28.94 11.24
C ALA A 354 1.29 28.68 9.81
N PRO A 355 0.65 29.66 9.16
CA PRO A 355 0.24 29.52 7.76
C PRO A 355 1.43 28.94 6.99
N HIS A 356 1.20 27.90 6.18
CA HIS A 356 2.23 27.37 5.28
C HIS A 356 2.94 28.57 4.65
N PRO A 357 4.28 28.62 4.68
CA PRO A 357 4.99 29.81 4.22
C PRO A 357 4.49 30.12 2.81
N PRO A 358 3.98 31.34 2.57
CA PRO A 358 3.56 31.76 1.26
C PRO A 358 4.83 31.95 0.41
N SER A 359 5.43 30.85 -0.07
CA SER A 359 6.60 30.86 -0.97
C SER A 359 7.14 29.50 -1.41
N ALA A 360 6.71 28.33 -0.91
CA ALA A 360 7.39 27.06 -1.25
C ALA A 360 7.28 26.67 -2.74
N LEU A 361 8.39 26.23 -3.33
CA LEU A 361 8.43 25.62 -4.66
C LEU A 361 7.89 24.20 -4.59
N LEU A 362 7.02 23.80 -5.51
CA LEU A 362 6.38 22.49 -5.50
C LEU A 362 6.77 21.66 -6.73
N ILE A 363 7.08 20.38 -6.49
CA ILE A 363 7.18 19.36 -7.53
C ILE A 363 6.08 18.33 -7.29
N GLY A 364 5.24 18.11 -8.30
CA GLY A 364 4.22 17.07 -8.27
C GLY A 364 4.82 15.72 -8.64
N VAL A 365 4.29 14.65 -8.06
CA VAL A 365 4.55 13.27 -8.52
C VAL A 365 3.21 12.60 -8.76
N ASP A 366 2.97 12.15 -9.98
CA ASP A 366 1.77 11.36 -10.33
C ASP A 366 2.20 9.99 -10.85
N ALA A 367 1.94 8.95 -10.07
CA ALA A 367 2.38 7.59 -10.41
C ALA A 367 1.39 6.56 -9.85
N ASP A 368 1.56 5.30 -10.26
CA ASP A 368 0.88 4.18 -9.63
C ASP A 368 1.53 3.84 -8.28
N PHE A 369 0.86 4.19 -7.18
CA PHE A 369 1.31 3.94 -5.81
C PHE A 369 0.56 2.80 -5.12
N SER A 370 -0.55 2.31 -5.67
CA SER A 370 -1.44 1.32 -5.02
C SER A 370 -1.63 0.02 -5.79
N MET A 371 -1.55 0.05 -7.12
CA MET A 371 -1.95 -1.07 -7.98
C MET A 371 -0.74 -1.91 -8.41
N ARG A 372 -0.57 -2.12 -9.71
CA ARG A 372 0.30 -3.17 -10.28
C ARG A 372 1.77 -2.78 -10.26
N SER A 373 2.05 -1.49 -10.15
CA SER A 373 3.39 -0.93 -10.23
C SER A 373 3.70 -0.01 -9.05
N ALA A 374 3.04 -0.25 -7.90
CA ALA A 374 3.25 0.49 -6.65
C ALA A 374 4.73 0.64 -6.27
N GLN A 375 5.54 -0.40 -6.49
CA GLN A 375 6.98 -0.33 -6.25
C GLN A 375 7.69 0.59 -7.24
N GLY A 376 7.31 0.59 -8.51
CA GLY A 376 7.80 1.53 -9.52
C GLY A 376 7.44 2.98 -9.18
N GLY A 377 6.18 3.25 -8.82
CA GLY A 377 5.74 4.59 -8.39
C GLY A 377 6.46 5.06 -7.13
N GLY A 378 6.58 4.20 -6.12
CA GLY A 378 7.35 4.50 -4.92
C GLY A 378 8.84 4.76 -5.20
N ALA A 379 9.45 4.03 -6.15
CA ALA A 379 10.83 4.27 -6.56
C ALA A 379 11.01 5.63 -7.26
N ILE A 380 10.07 6.01 -8.14
CA ILE A 380 10.01 7.35 -8.74
C ILE A 380 9.95 8.41 -7.62
N TYR A 381 9.00 8.27 -6.70
CA TYR A 381 8.84 9.21 -5.58
C TYR A 381 10.10 9.34 -4.73
N ARG A 382 10.76 8.22 -4.41
CA ARG A 382 12.03 8.23 -3.67
C ARG A 382 13.15 8.95 -4.42
N GLY A 383 13.20 8.84 -5.75
CA GLY A 383 14.15 9.57 -6.60
C GLY A 383 13.93 11.08 -6.55
N VAL A 384 12.66 11.52 -6.62
CA VAL A 384 12.29 12.94 -6.49
C VAL A 384 12.63 13.47 -5.10
N GLN A 385 12.31 12.73 -4.04
CA GLN A 385 12.64 13.10 -2.66
C GLN A 385 14.15 13.33 -2.48
N LEU A 386 15.00 12.46 -3.01
CA LEU A 386 16.46 12.58 -2.89
C LEU A 386 17.03 13.82 -3.60
N ALA A 387 16.50 14.16 -4.77
CA ALA A 387 16.92 15.33 -5.53
C ALA A 387 16.48 16.64 -4.84
N VAL A 388 15.24 16.66 -4.35
CA VAL A 388 14.69 17.79 -3.59
C VAL A 388 15.43 18.01 -2.28
N GLU A 389 15.72 16.94 -1.55
CA GLU A 389 16.50 17.02 -0.31
C GLU A 389 17.90 17.57 -0.55
N GLU A 390 18.59 17.12 -1.60
CA GLU A 390 19.90 17.67 -1.97
C GLU A 390 19.83 19.17 -2.25
N ALA A 391 18.83 19.59 -3.02
CA ALA A 391 18.63 20.99 -3.33
C ALA A 391 18.36 21.80 -2.06
N ASN A 392 17.53 21.29 -1.15
CA ASN A 392 17.21 21.94 0.12
C ASN A 392 18.42 22.04 1.06
N GLN A 393 19.24 20.98 1.15
CA GLN A 393 20.50 21.00 1.90
C GLN A 393 21.50 22.02 1.32
N ALA A 394 21.41 22.33 0.03
CA ALA A 394 22.19 23.36 -0.65
C ALA A 394 21.56 24.78 -0.56
N GLY A 395 20.60 25.02 0.34
CA GLY A 395 19.93 26.31 0.51
C GLY A 395 18.67 26.49 -0.35
N GLY A 396 18.17 25.40 -0.93
CA GLY A 396 16.96 25.38 -1.75
C GLY A 396 17.18 25.78 -3.20
N VAL A 397 16.11 26.23 -3.84
CA VAL A 397 16.10 26.72 -5.21
C VAL A 397 15.62 28.16 -5.17
N LEU A 398 16.42 29.09 -5.67
CA LEU A 398 16.14 30.53 -5.57
C LEU A 398 15.93 30.98 -4.11
N GLY A 399 16.68 30.41 -3.16
CA GLY A 399 16.56 30.69 -1.72
C GLY A 399 15.30 30.13 -1.05
N THR A 400 14.56 29.27 -1.76
CA THR A 400 13.27 28.73 -1.32
C THR A 400 13.33 27.21 -1.19
N THR A 401 12.75 26.68 -0.11
CA THR A 401 12.60 25.24 0.09
C THR A 401 11.66 24.64 -0.96
N VAL A 402 12.10 23.54 -1.56
CA VAL A 402 11.30 22.74 -2.49
C VAL A 402 10.56 21.65 -1.71
N ARG A 403 9.29 21.42 -2.02
CA ARG A 403 8.47 20.35 -1.46
C ARG A 403 7.97 19.43 -2.57
N VAL A 404 7.83 18.15 -2.22
CA VAL A 404 7.25 17.13 -3.10
C VAL A 404 5.79 16.92 -2.71
N VAL A 405 4.90 16.82 -3.69
CA VAL A 405 3.49 16.47 -3.49
C VAL A 405 3.17 15.28 -4.38
N GLY A 406 2.94 14.11 -3.79
CA GLY A 406 2.60 12.90 -4.53
C GLY A 406 1.10 12.65 -4.61
N ARG A 407 0.66 12.00 -5.69
CA ARG A 407 -0.71 11.57 -5.92
C ARG A 407 -0.74 10.23 -6.63
N ASP A 408 -1.68 9.38 -6.22
CA ASP A 408 -1.90 8.08 -6.84
C ASP A 408 -2.94 8.19 -7.95
N HIS A 409 -2.55 7.77 -9.15
CA HIS A 409 -3.50 7.61 -10.26
C HIS A 409 -4.02 6.17 -10.38
N ALA A 410 -3.48 5.20 -9.64
CA ALA A 410 -3.96 3.81 -9.59
C ALA A 410 -4.18 3.17 -10.98
N THR A 411 -3.26 3.41 -11.91
CA THR A 411 -3.35 2.99 -13.34
C THR A 411 -4.56 3.52 -14.13
N ASN A 412 -5.20 4.60 -13.68
CA ASN A 412 -6.41 5.16 -14.29
C ASN A 412 -6.19 6.54 -14.93
N SER A 413 -6.32 6.62 -16.26
CA SER A 413 -6.11 7.85 -17.04
C SER A 413 -7.06 9.01 -16.71
N GLN A 414 -8.27 8.74 -16.19
CA GLN A 414 -9.16 9.82 -15.76
C GLN A 414 -8.70 10.41 -14.42
N VAL A 415 -8.22 9.57 -13.51
CA VAL A 415 -7.66 10.02 -12.24
C VAL A 415 -6.38 10.80 -12.48
N ALA A 416 -5.49 10.30 -13.36
CA ALA A 416 -4.24 10.95 -13.71
C ALA A 416 -4.46 12.37 -14.27
N ARG A 417 -5.34 12.52 -15.27
CA ARG A 417 -5.75 13.85 -15.79
C ARG A 417 -6.33 14.77 -14.70
N LYS A 418 -7.14 14.24 -13.78
CA LYS A 418 -7.67 15.01 -12.65
C LYS A 418 -6.55 15.42 -11.68
N ASN A 419 -5.55 14.57 -11.47
CA ASN A 419 -4.37 14.90 -10.68
C ASN A 419 -3.59 16.04 -11.33
N LEU A 420 -3.37 16.01 -12.65
CA LEU A 420 -2.71 17.10 -13.39
C LEU A 420 -3.45 18.44 -13.27
N GLU A 421 -4.78 18.44 -13.37
CA GLU A 421 -5.60 19.64 -13.14
C GLU A 421 -5.41 20.21 -11.73
N GLN A 422 -5.42 19.34 -10.72
CA GLN A 422 -5.24 19.77 -9.34
C GLN A 422 -3.82 20.23 -9.06
N PHE A 423 -2.82 19.61 -9.69
CA PHE A 423 -1.44 20.08 -9.67
C PHE A 423 -1.32 21.46 -10.30
N ALA A 424 -1.86 21.66 -11.51
CA ALA A 424 -1.80 22.95 -12.20
C ALA A 424 -2.45 24.10 -11.41
N ALA A 425 -3.40 23.79 -10.51
CA ALA A 425 -4.02 24.75 -9.61
C ALA A 425 -3.18 25.10 -8.36
N MET A 426 -2.09 24.38 -8.07
CA MET A 426 -1.24 24.62 -6.90
C MET A 426 -0.27 25.78 -7.15
N PRO A 427 -0.30 26.85 -6.34
CA PRO A 427 0.70 27.92 -6.42
C PRO A 427 2.11 27.37 -6.16
N GLY A 428 3.09 27.79 -6.97
CA GLY A 428 4.48 27.37 -6.83
C GLY A 428 4.83 26.04 -7.47
N LEU A 429 3.88 25.34 -8.10
CA LEU A 429 4.17 24.13 -8.88
C LEU A 429 4.97 24.47 -10.15
N VAL A 430 6.12 23.83 -10.31
CA VAL A 430 7.01 24.04 -11.46
C VAL A 430 6.95 22.92 -12.50
N GLY A 431 6.45 21.74 -12.11
CA GLY A 431 6.34 20.58 -13.00
C GLY A 431 5.88 19.34 -12.24
N VAL A 432 5.58 18.29 -13.00
CA VAL A 432 5.18 16.98 -12.48
C VAL A 432 6.16 15.93 -12.97
N VAL A 433 6.62 15.06 -12.06
CA VAL A 433 7.33 13.83 -12.42
C VAL A 433 6.27 12.73 -12.50
N GLY A 434 5.96 12.26 -13.71
CA GLY A 434 4.84 11.36 -13.95
C GLY A 434 5.26 9.99 -14.46
N GLY A 435 4.49 8.93 -14.14
CA GLY A 435 4.44 7.76 -15.01
C GLY A 435 4.31 6.38 -14.37
N VAL A 436 5.15 5.48 -14.86
CA VAL A 436 5.04 4.01 -14.92
C VAL A 436 4.32 3.46 -16.16
N GLN A 437 3.03 3.76 -16.40
CA GLN A 437 2.31 3.17 -17.54
C GLN A 437 2.28 4.09 -18.76
N THR A 438 2.82 3.61 -19.89
CA THR A 438 2.76 4.32 -21.19
C THR A 438 1.33 4.71 -21.60
N ALA A 439 0.33 3.86 -21.32
CA ALA A 439 -1.06 4.14 -21.68
C ALA A 439 -1.64 5.34 -20.90
N VAL A 440 -1.33 5.45 -19.60
CA VAL A 440 -1.81 6.56 -18.77
C VAL A 440 -1.20 7.86 -19.26
N ILE A 441 0.12 7.90 -19.46
CA ILE A 441 0.84 9.10 -19.92
C ILE A 441 0.35 9.53 -21.31
N ALA A 442 0.10 8.58 -22.22
CA ALA A 442 -0.40 8.90 -23.56
C ALA A 442 -1.77 9.61 -23.49
N ASP A 443 -2.66 9.18 -22.60
CA ASP A 443 -3.97 9.80 -22.39
C ASP A 443 -3.88 11.18 -21.70
N GLU A 444 -2.76 11.48 -21.05
CA GLU A 444 -2.50 12.77 -20.39
C GLU A 444 -1.94 13.83 -21.32
N LEU A 445 -1.39 13.47 -22.49
CA LEU A 445 -0.67 14.39 -23.37
C LEU A 445 -1.47 15.66 -23.68
N GLU A 446 -2.75 15.54 -24.03
CA GLU A 446 -3.61 16.71 -24.29
C GLU A 446 -3.69 17.64 -23.07
N THR A 447 -3.86 17.05 -21.87
CA THR A 447 -4.01 17.79 -20.61
C THR A 447 -2.70 18.47 -20.21
N VAL A 448 -1.57 17.77 -20.32
CA VAL A 448 -0.22 18.29 -20.06
C VAL A 448 0.05 19.55 -20.90
N HIS A 449 -0.21 19.49 -22.21
CA HIS A 449 0.06 20.60 -23.11
C HIS A 449 -0.94 21.74 -22.95
N ARG A 450 -2.24 21.45 -22.79
CA ARG A 450 -3.25 22.48 -22.51
C ARG A 450 -2.96 23.24 -21.22
N LEU A 451 -2.53 22.54 -20.18
CA LEU A 451 -2.17 23.13 -18.89
C LEU A 451 -0.80 23.78 -18.88
N LYS A 452 0.00 23.64 -19.96
CA LYS A 452 1.39 24.11 -20.03
C LYS A 452 2.22 23.60 -18.86
N LEU A 453 2.11 22.31 -18.58
CA LEU A 453 2.70 21.68 -17.40
C LEU A 453 3.89 20.81 -17.81
N PRO A 454 5.14 21.16 -17.45
CA PRO A 454 6.28 20.29 -17.71
C PRO A 454 6.09 18.92 -17.05
N LEU A 455 6.01 17.87 -17.87
CA LEU A 455 5.89 16.48 -17.44
C LEU A 455 7.22 15.77 -17.65
N MET A 456 7.86 15.39 -16.54
CA MET A 456 9.11 14.64 -16.53
C MET A 456 8.82 13.13 -16.42
N ILE A 457 9.28 12.34 -17.39
CA ILE A 457 8.94 10.92 -17.53
C ILE A 457 10.18 10.05 -17.20
N PRO A 458 10.27 9.44 -16.01
CA PRO A 458 11.40 8.61 -15.61
C PRO A 458 11.27 7.14 -16.02
N TRP A 459 10.08 6.71 -16.47
CA TRP A 459 9.80 5.28 -16.69
C TRP A 459 9.18 4.95 -18.05
N GLY A 460 8.05 5.58 -18.41
CA GLY A 460 7.31 5.21 -19.61
C GLY A 460 8.18 5.20 -20.87
N THR A 461 8.18 4.10 -21.62
CA THR A 461 9.17 3.85 -22.68
C THR A 461 8.60 4.03 -24.09
N GLY A 462 7.27 4.23 -24.20
CA GLY A 462 6.56 4.41 -25.47
C GLY A 462 7.12 5.55 -26.32
N GLN A 463 7.30 5.34 -27.61
CA GLN A 463 7.87 6.37 -28.51
C GLN A 463 6.96 7.61 -28.58
N GLY A 464 5.64 7.40 -28.68
CA GLY A 464 4.64 8.47 -28.78
C GLY A 464 4.47 9.34 -27.52
N LEU A 465 5.20 9.05 -26.43
CA LEU A 465 5.21 9.92 -25.24
C LEU A 465 6.03 11.20 -25.46
N ILE A 466 6.95 11.16 -26.42
CA ILE A 466 7.81 12.28 -26.82
C ILE A 466 7.58 12.64 -28.29
N GLU A 467 7.44 11.64 -29.16
CA GLU A 467 7.18 11.84 -30.59
C GLU A 467 5.68 12.00 -30.85
N HIS A 468 5.18 13.22 -30.67
CA HIS A 468 3.78 13.59 -30.86
C HIS A 468 3.65 15.01 -31.45
N ASP A 469 2.46 15.35 -31.96
CA ASP A 469 2.24 16.58 -32.73
C ASP A 469 2.06 17.87 -31.90
N TYR A 470 2.16 17.78 -30.56
CA TYR A 470 2.04 18.97 -29.70
C TYR A 470 3.28 19.85 -29.78
N HIS A 471 3.09 21.09 -30.23
CA HIS A 471 4.11 22.12 -30.27
C HIS A 471 3.61 23.45 -29.66
N PRO A 472 4.36 24.04 -28.71
CA PRO A 472 5.56 23.48 -28.09
C PRO A 472 5.27 22.23 -27.24
N SER A 473 6.27 21.32 -27.13
CA SER A 473 6.15 20.13 -26.28
C SER A 473 6.41 20.46 -24.81
N TYR A 474 5.67 19.81 -23.92
CA TYR A 474 5.82 19.89 -22.46
C TYR A 474 6.26 18.55 -21.83
N THR A 475 6.55 17.53 -22.64
CA THR A 475 7.01 16.21 -22.17
C THR A 475 8.53 16.08 -22.31
N PHE A 476 9.18 15.59 -21.26
CA PHE A 476 10.64 15.40 -21.20
C PHE A 476 10.94 14.07 -20.53
N ARG A 477 11.84 13.26 -21.11
CA ARG A 477 12.05 11.89 -20.67
C ARG A 477 13.52 11.58 -20.44
N ALA A 478 13.78 10.87 -19.35
CA ALA A 478 15.03 10.16 -19.13
C ALA A 478 14.66 8.73 -18.74
N SER A 479 14.46 7.88 -19.75
CA SER A 479 14.16 6.47 -19.54
C SER A 479 14.68 5.62 -20.69
N VAL A 480 14.58 4.30 -20.54
CA VAL A 480 14.76 3.39 -21.69
C VAL A 480 13.63 3.66 -22.67
N VAL A 481 13.94 3.70 -23.97
CA VAL A 481 12.95 4.03 -25.01
C VAL A 481 12.77 2.86 -25.96
N ASP A 482 11.54 2.59 -26.39
CA ASP A 482 11.21 1.43 -27.21
C ASP A 482 11.99 1.41 -28.54
N SER A 483 12.21 2.59 -29.14
CA SER A 483 12.97 2.75 -30.40
C SER A 483 14.43 2.32 -30.31
N LEU A 484 15.00 2.25 -29.10
CA LEU A 484 16.34 1.74 -28.85
C LEU A 484 16.31 0.32 -28.27
N ALA A 485 15.43 0.06 -27.31
CA ALA A 485 15.40 -1.19 -26.57
C ALA A 485 14.82 -2.36 -27.36
N ALA A 486 13.75 -2.16 -28.14
CA ALA A 486 13.15 -3.26 -28.89
C ALA A 486 14.11 -3.83 -29.95
N PRO A 487 14.77 -3.00 -30.80
CA PRO A 487 15.78 -3.49 -31.73
C PRO A 487 16.99 -4.09 -31.01
N PHE A 488 17.43 -3.47 -29.91
CA PHE A 488 18.52 -3.99 -29.09
C PHE A 488 18.22 -5.42 -28.62
N LEU A 489 17.05 -5.68 -28.04
CA LEU A 489 16.66 -7.00 -27.55
C LEU A 489 16.50 -8.02 -28.69
N LEU A 490 15.84 -7.64 -29.79
CA LEU A 490 15.67 -8.51 -30.96
C LEU A 490 17.02 -8.92 -31.54
N GLU A 491 17.97 -8.00 -31.66
CA GLU A 491 19.32 -8.29 -32.17
C GLU A 491 20.02 -9.36 -31.30
N ARG A 492 19.94 -9.26 -29.97
CA ARG A 492 20.57 -10.26 -29.08
C ARG A 492 19.84 -11.60 -29.14
N ALA A 493 18.51 -11.60 -29.22
CA ALA A 493 17.75 -12.83 -29.41
C ALA A 493 18.12 -13.54 -30.72
N LEU A 494 18.28 -12.78 -31.82
CA LEU A 494 18.67 -13.32 -33.13
C LEU A 494 20.10 -13.87 -33.19
N ARG A 495 21.01 -13.37 -32.34
CA ARG A 495 22.36 -13.95 -32.19
C ARG A 495 22.33 -15.33 -31.52
N VAL A 496 21.31 -15.60 -30.70
CA VAL A 496 21.13 -16.89 -30.01
C VAL A 496 20.36 -17.88 -30.89
N SER A 497 19.34 -17.43 -31.59
CA SER A 497 18.54 -18.29 -32.46
C SER A 497 18.05 -17.55 -33.71
N PRO A 498 18.08 -18.18 -34.89
CA PRO A 498 17.48 -17.60 -36.08
C PRO A 498 15.95 -17.47 -35.96
N ARG A 499 15.28 -18.18 -35.05
CA ARG A 499 13.82 -18.13 -34.86
C ARG A 499 13.49 -17.51 -33.50
N VAL A 500 12.80 -16.38 -33.49
CA VAL A 500 12.48 -15.61 -32.26
C VAL A 500 10.98 -15.44 -32.09
N ALA A 501 10.48 -15.69 -30.89
CA ALA A 501 9.13 -15.29 -30.50
C ALA A 501 9.16 -13.94 -29.77
N VAL A 502 8.35 -12.98 -30.21
CA VAL A 502 8.21 -11.66 -29.59
C VAL A 502 6.89 -11.61 -28.86
N LEU A 503 6.93 -11.61 -27.53
CA LEU A 503 5.77 -11.61 -26.67
C LEU A 503 5.43 -10.18 -26.26
N LEU A 504 4.25 -9.72 -26.66
CA LEU A 504 3.80 -8.35 -26.44
C LEU A 504 2.54 -8.32 -25.56
N GLU A 505 2.58 -7.52 -24.51
CA GLU A 505 1.39 -7.18 -23.74
C GLU A 505 0.41 -6.39 -24.62
N ARG A 506 -0.88 -6.75 -24.60
CA ARG A 506 -1.95 -6.04 -25.33
C ARG A 506 -2.26 -4.69 -24.68
N SER A 507 -1.35 -3.74 -24.85
CA SER A 507 -1.44 -2.38 -24.34
C SER A 507 -0.81 -1.38 -25.31
N ALA A 508 -0.88 -0.08 -24.98
CA ALA A 508 -0.19 0.96 -25.75
C ALA A 508 1.32 0.72 -25.82
N TRP A 509 1.90 0.11 -24.78
CA TRP A 509 3.32 -0.21 -24.72
C TRP A 509 3.72 -1.35 -25.67
N GLY A 510 2.93 -2.43 -25.71
CA GLY A 510 3.15 -3.50 -26.69
C GLY A 510 3.01 -3.01 -28.14
N ARG A 511 2.01 -2.15 -28.41
CA ARG A 511 1.83 -1.54 -29.75
C ARG A 511 3.00 -0.64 -30.15
N SER A 512 3.55 0.13 -29.21
CA SER A 512 4.75 0.94 -29.44
C SER A 512 5.95 0.06 -29.83
N ASN A 513 6.16 -1.06 -29.12
CA ASN A 513 7.22 -2.01 -29.46
C ASN A 513 7.00 -2.69 -30.83
N GLU A 514 5.76 -3.10 -31.16
CA GLU A 514 5.44 -3.64 -32.49
C GLU A 514 5.72 -2.61 -33.58
N ALA A 515 5.30 -1.35 -33.42
CA ALA A 515 5.50 -0.30 -34.41
C ALA A 515 7.00 -0.07 -34.72
N VAL A 516 7.86 -0.15 -33.71
CA VAL A 516 9.32 -0.08 -33.86
C VAL A 516 9.88 -1.31 -34.58
N LEU A 517 9.39 -2.50 -34.22
CA LEU A 517 9.94 -3.77 -34.74
C LEU A 517 9.41 -4.13 -36.14
N ALA A 518 8.18 -3.77 -36.49
CA ALA A 518 7.54 -4.20 -37.73
C ALA A 518 8.33 -3.82 -39.00
N PRO A 519 8.93 -2.61 -39.13
CA PRO A 519 9.77 -2.26 -40.27
C PRO A 519 11.08 -3.07 -40.35
N ILE A 520 11.57 -3.56 -39.21
CA ILE A 520 12.77 -4.41 -39.12
C ILE A 520 12.40 -5.85 -39.50
N VAL A 521 11.33 -6.38 -38.90
CA VAL A 521 10.82 -7.73 -39.12
C VAL A 521 10.30 -7.91 -40.55
N GLY A 522 9.69 -6.89 -41.15
CA GLY A 522 9.22 -6.93 -42.53
C GLY A 522 10.32 -7.12 -43.59
N LYS A 523 11.59 -6.92 -43.20
CA LYS A 523 12.77 -7.17 -44.05
C LYS A 523 13.42 -8.54 -43.80
N MET A 524 12.91 -9.31 -42.84
CA MET A 524 13.41 -10.63 -42.46
C MET A 524 12.65 -11.76 -43.17
N PRO A 525 13.28 -12.93 -43.41
CA PRO A 525 12.61 -14.15 -43.84
C PRO A 525 11.30 -14.46 -43.09
N THR A 526 10.29 -14.95 -43.82
CA THR A 526 8.98 -15.28 -43.25
C THR A 526 9.09 -16.30 -42.12
N GLY A 527 8.44 -16.01 -41.00
CA GLY A 527 8.45 -16.84 -39.79
C GLY A 527 9.76 -16.78 -39.00
N GLN A 528 10.72 -15.93 -39.38
CA GLN A 528 11.94 -15.73 -38.58
C GLN A 528 11.60 -15.12 -37.21
N VAL A 529 10.65 -14.20 -37.20
CA VAL A 529 10.08 -13.58 -36.01
C VAL A 529 8.58 -13.80 -35.99
N VAL A 530 8.05 -14.28 -34.86
CA VAL A 530 6.61 -14.48 -34.65
C VAL A 530 6.16 -13.65 -33.46
N TYR A 531 5.11 -12.84 -33.66
CA TYR A 531 4.51 -12.05 -32.60
C TYR A 531 3.45 -12.85 -31.86
N GLU A 532 3.50 -12.82 -30.52
CA GLU A 532 2.49 -13.42 -29.65
C GLU A 532 1.96 -12.37 -28.67
N TRP A 533 0.65 -12.10 -28.75
CA TRP A 533 0.00 -11.10 -27.92
C TRP A 533 -0.70 -11.73 -26.73
N PHE A 534 -0.53 -11.16 -25.54
CA PHE A 534 -1.22 -11.60 -24.33
C PHE A 534 -1.92 -10.44 -23.61
N ASN A 535 -3.01 -10.74 -22.93
CA ASN A 535 -3.68 -9.76 -22.08
C ASN A 535 -3.03 -9.71 -20.71
N VAL A 536 -3.14 -8.58 -20.02
CA VAL A 536 -2.76 -8.51 -18.61
C VAL A 536 -3.60 -9.52 -17.83
N SER A 537 -2.95 -10.34 -17.00
CA SER A 537 -3.58 -11.47 -16.31
C SER A 537 -4.27 -12.53 -17.18
N ASP A 538 -3.77 -12.74 -18.41
CA ASP A 538 -4.28 -13.76 -19.33
C ASP A 538 -4.24 -15.19 -18.74
N PRO A 539 -5.39 -15.87 -18.54
CA PRO A 539 -5.43 -17.25 -18.04
C PRO A 539 -4.80 -18.24 -19.03
N ALA A 540 -4.70 -17.90 -20.32
CA ALA A 540 -4.09 -18.75 -21.35
C ALA A 540 -2.57 -18.58 -21.45
N THR A 541 -1.92 -17.83 -20.55
CA THR A 541 -0.46 -17.62 -20.55
C THR A 541 0.30 -18.95 -20.64
N GLU A 542 -0.08 -19.95 -19.85
CA GLU A 542 0.60 -21.25 -19.84
C GLU A 542 0.44 -22.01 -21.18
N ALA A 543 -0.75 -21.98 -21.79
CA ALA A 543 -0.99 -22.59 -23.09
C ALA A 543 -0.14 -21.94 -24.20
N LYS A 544 0.02 -20.60 -24.17
CA LYS A 544 0.86 -19.87 -25.11
C LYS A 544 2.33 -20.22 -24.95
N ILE A 545 2.83 -20.30 -23.72
CA ILE A 545 4.21 -20.73 -23.44
C ILE A 545 4.44 -22.17 -23.90
N ASN A 546 3.48 -23.08 -23.67
CA ASN A 546 3.56 -24.45 -24.17
C ASN A 546 3.64 -24.50 -25.71
N ALA A 547 2.88 -23.66 -26.41
CA ALA A 547 2.91 -23.58 -27.87
C ALA A 547 4.27 -23.06 -28.37
N ILE A 548 4.82 -22.00 -27.75
CA ILE A 548 6.15 -21.48 -28.07
C ILE A 548 7.22 -22.55 -27.82
N SER A 549 7.14 -23.27 -26.70
CA SER A 549 8.09 -24.33 -26.36
C SER A 549 8.09 -25.49 -27.34
N ARG A 550 6.96 -25.76 -28.00
CA ARG A 550 6.83 -26.76 -29.07
C ARG A 550 7.16 -26.23 -30.48
N SER A 551 7.29 -24.92 -30.64
CA SER A 551 7.65 -24.28 -31.92
C SER A 551 9.16 -24.31 -32.19
N GLU A 552 9.59 -23.82 -33.35
CA GLU A 552 11.01 -23.65 -33.69
C GLU A 552 11.67 -22.46 -32.99
N ALA A 553 10.94 -21.61 -32.27
CA ALA A 553 11.51 -20.43 -31.61
C ALA A 553 12.58 -20.84 -30.60
N GLY A 554 13.81 -20.37 -30.76
CA GLY A 554 14.94 -20.67 -29.86
C GLY A 554 15.31 -19.52 -28.93
N ALA A 555 14.65 -18.37 -29.04
CA ALA A 555 14.76 -17.25 -28.10
C ALA A 555 13.42 -16.49 -28.01
N ILE A 556 13.22 -15.81 -26.88
CA ILE A 556 12.04 -14.97 -26.62
C ILE A 556 12.48 -13.53 -26.40
N VAL A 557 11.84 -12.57 -27.07
CA VAL A 557 11.83 -11.17 -26.65
C VAL A 557 10.55 -10.92 -25.86
N LEU A 558 10.66 -10.37 -24.66
CA LEU A 558 9.53 -10.22 -23.75
C LEU A 558 9.26 -8.75 -23.39
N VAL A 559 8.07 -8.25 -23.75
CA VAL A 559 7.56 -6.92 -23.36
C VAL A 559 6.38 -7.12 -22.41
N ALA A 560 6.69 -7.15 -21.12
CA ALA A 560 5.74 -7.40 -20.05
C ALA A 560 6.13 -6.70 -18.74
N ASN A 561 5.13 -6.35 -17.93
CA ASN A 561 5.34 -5.87 -16.57
C ASN A 561 5.66 -7.02 -15.60
N ALA A 562 6.00 -6.70 -14.35
CA ALA A 562 6.46 -7.67 -13.35
C ALA A 562 5.51 -8.87 -13.14
N LEU A 563 4.20 -8.64 -13.04
CA LEU A 563 3.22 -9.70 -12.76
C LEU A 563 3.10 -10.69 -13.94
N GLU A 564 3.01 -10.18 -15.16
CA GLU A 564 2.92 -10.98 -16.37
C GLU A 564 4.24 -11.72 -16.63
N SER A 565 5.38 -11.03 -16.43
CA SER A 565 6.71 -11.63 -16.52
C SER A 565 6.86 -12.79 -15.53
N GLN A 566 6.35 -12.66 -14.31
CA GLN A 566 6.37 -13.72 -13.31
C GLN A 566 5.64 -14.97 -13.83
N LYS A 567 4.41 -14.82 -14.35
CA LYS A 567 3.62 -15.95 -14.87
C LYS A 567 4.33 -16.64 -16.04
N ILE A 568 4.88 -15.86 -16.95
CA ILE A 568 5.63 -16.34 -18.13
C ILE A 568 6.88 -17.12 -17.69
N VAL A 569 7.69 -16.57 -16.79
CA VAL A 569 8.92 -17.21 -16.32
C VAL A 569 8.62 -18.47 -15.51
N GLN A 570 7.56 -18.48 -14.70
CA GLN A 570 7.11 -19.68 -14.00
C GLN A 570 6.63 -20.78 -14.96
N ALA A 571 5.92 -20.40 -16.04
CA ALA A 571 5.50 -21.36 -17.06
C ALA A 571 6.70 -21.91 -17.86
N LEU A 572 7.69 -21.07 -18.18
CA LEU A 572 8.93 -21.48 -18.86
C LEU A 572 9.76 -22.44 -18.01
N ALA A 573 9.83 -22.24 -16.70
CA ALA A 573 10.58 -23.10 -15.79
C ALA A 573 10.04 -24.55 -15.71
N ARG A 574 8.81 -24.80 -16.18
CA ARG A 574 8.19 -26.13 -16.25
C ARG A 574 8.44 -26.85 -17.57
N GLN A 575 9.04 -26.18 -18.55
CA GLN A 575 9.26 -26.73 -19.87
C GLN A 575 10.55 -27.56 -19.89
N GLU A 576 10.54 -28.65 -20.66
CA GLU A 576 11.74 -29.47 -20.86
C GLU A 576 12.81 -28.74 -21.69
N ARG A 577 12.37 -27.93 -22.66
CA ARG A 577 13.24 -27.12 -23.51
C ARG A 577 13.48 -25.75 -22.87
N THR A 578 14.75 -25.43 -22.63
CA THR A 578 15.17 -24.10 -22.16
C THR A 578 15.22 -23.12 -23.33
N ILE A 579 14.55 -21.99 -23.18
CA ILE A 579 14.51 -20.91 -24.18
C ILE A 579 14.96 -19.62 -23.49
N PRO A 580 16.10 -19.02 -23.90
CA PRO A 580 16.55 -17.76 -23.35
C PRO A 580 15.53 -16.64 -23.59
N VAL A 581 15.34 -15.80 -22.56
CA VAL A 581 14.41 -14.68 -22.56
C VAL A 581 15.18 -13.37 -22.47
N PHE A 582 14.94 -12.47 -23.43
CA PHE A 582 15.45 -11.11 -23.49
C PHE A 582 14.31 -10.14 -23.23
N ALA A 583 14.18 -9.67 -21.99
CA ALA A 583 13.05 -8.90 -21.55
C ALA A 583 13.31 -7.38 -21.51
N HIS A 584 12.24 -6.62 -21.65
CA HIS A 584 12.22 -5.18 -21.44
C HIS A 584 12.28 -4.83 -19.93
N VAL A 585 12.46 -3.54 -19.59
CA VAL A 585 12.62 -3.06 -18.20
C VAL A 585 11.46 -3.35 -17.24
N GLY A 586 10.26 -3.63 -17.76
CA GLY A 586 9.00 -3.66 -16.99
C GLY A 586 8.99 -4.65 -15.82
N LEU A 587 9.80 -5.70 -15.87
CA LEU A 587 9.88 -6.69 -14.79
C LEU A 587 10.51 -6.14 -13.48
N THR A 588 11.22 -5.01 -13.56
CA THR A 588 11.93 -4.42 -12.42
C THR A 588 11.08 -3.45 -11.59
N SER A 589 9.84 -3.18 -12.00
CA SER A 589 8.91 -2.28 -11.30
C SER A 589 8.15 -2.93 -10.12
N GLY A 590 8.52 -4.13 -9.70
CA GLY A 590 7.78 -4.92 -8.71
C GLY A 590 8.62 -6.04 -8.07
N ASP A 591 7.98 -6.87 -7.26
CA ASP A 591 8.61 -7.97 -6.50
C ASP A 591 8.94 -9.22 -7.36
N PHE A 592 9.19 -9.03 -8.65
CA PHE A 592 9.41 -10.10 -9.62
C PHE A 592 10.41 -11.15 -9.13
N TRP A 593 11.59 -10.73 -8.64
CA TRP A 593 12.62 -11.66 -8.20
C TRP A 593 12.17 -12.52 -7.02
N LYS A 594 11.56 -11.93 -5.98
CA LYS A 594 11.12 -12.66 -4.79
C LYS A 594 10.17 -13.81 -5.14
N ASN A 595 9.30 -13.58 -6.12
CA ASN A 595 8.29 -14.53 -6.58
C ASN A 595 8.78 -15.51 -7.65
N THR A 596 9.96 -15.29 -8.23
CA THR A 596 10.51 -16.11 -9.33
C THR A 596 11.90 -16.71 -9.05
N GLN A 597 12.52 -16.43 -7.90
CA GLN A 597 13.87 -16.88 -7.55
C GLN A 597 14.12 -18.39 -7.76
N HIS A 598 13.09 -19.23 -7.60
CA HIS A 598 13.21 -20.66 -7.89
C HIS A 598 13.18 -20.96 -9.40
N ALA A 599 12.25 -20.34 -10.14
CA ALA A 599 12.15 -20.46 -11.59
C ALA A 599 13.39 -19.92 -12.32
N LEU A 600 13.99 -18.85 -11.80
CA LEU A 600 15.23 -18.26 -12.34
C LEU A 600 16.46 -19.16 -12.21
N LYS A 601 16.37 -20.30 -11.51
CA LYS A 601 17.44 -21.31 -11.51
C LYS A 601 17.50 -22.10 -12.81
N THR A 602 16.39 -22.18 -13.55
CA THR A 602 16.28 -22.96 -14.79
C THR A 602 16.03 -22.10 -16.03
N VAL A 603 15.52 -20.88 -15.87
CA VAL A 603 15.26 -19.94 -16.96
C VAL A 603 16.44 -18.97 -17.14
N ASP A 604 17.06 -18.96 -18.32
CA ASP A 604 18.00 -17.89 -18.71
C ASP A 604 17.21 -16.62 -19.05
N LEU A 605 17.04 -15.76 -18.05
CA LEU A 605 16.40 -14.47 -18.18
C LEU A 605 17.45 -13.35 -18.14
N ARG A 606 17.47 -12.57 -19.22
CA ARG A 606 18.24 -11.32 -19.32
C ARG A 606 17.28 -10.18 -19.62
N PHE A 607 17.58 -8.99 -19.14
CA PHE A 607 16.74 -7.83 -19.37
C PHE A 607 17.55 -6.56 -19.53
N VAL A 608 16.99 -5.62 -20.30
CA VAL A 608 17.64 -4.34 -20.54
C VAL A 608 17.67 -3.50 -19.27
N GLN A 609 18.79 -2.83 -19.03
CA GLN A 609 18.98 -1.82 -17.99
C GLN A 609 19.76 -0.63 -18.54
N SER A 610 19.54 0.55 -17.94
CA SER A 610 20.32 1.76 -18.18
C SER A 610 21.42 2.01 -17.13
N ILE A 611 21.30 1.36 -15.96
CA ILE A 611 22.16 1.54 -14.81
C ILE A 611 22.28 0.24 -14.00
N LEU A 612 23.47 0.00 -13.44
CA LEU A 612 23.73 -1.13 -12.53
C LEU A 612 24.37 -0.63 -11.24
N GLU A 613 24.03 -1.22 -10.09
CA GLU A 613 24.67 -0.88 -8.80
C GLU A 613 26.19 -1.08 -8.86
N SER A 614 26.67 -2.06 -9.62
CA SER A 614 28.11 -2.33 -9.79
C SER A 614 28.89 -1.18 -10.44
N ASP A 615 28.21 -0.29 -11.18
CA ASP A 615 28.86 0.87 -11.79
C ASP A 615 29.36 1.87 -10.72
N ALA A 616 28.83 1.81 -9.49
CA ALA A 616 29.26 2.65 -8.36
C ALA A 616 30.75 2.48 -8.01
N ALA A 617 31.35 1.33 -8.32
CA ALA A 617 32.78 1.09 -8.12
C ALA A 617 33.68 2.00 -8.99
N LYS A 618 33.15 2.47 -10.13
CA LYS A 618 33.86 3.33 -11.10
C LYS A 618 33.25 4.73 -11.21
N GLN A 619 32.04 4.93 -10.71
CA GLN A 619 31.29 6.17 -10.83
C GLN A 619 31.01 6.78 -9.45
N ALA A 620 31.81 7.76 -9.05
CA ALA A 620 31.71 8.40 -7.73
C ALA A 620 30.33 9.03 -7.45
N LYS A 621 29.67 9.57 -8.48
CA LYS A 621 28.32 10.15 -8.35
C LYS A 621 27.26 9.10 -8.03
N LEU A 622 27.28 7.98 -8.75
CA LEU A 622 26.40 6.85 -8.47
C LEU A 622 26.66 6.28 -7.08
N LYS A 623 27.93 6.15 -6.68
CA LYS A 623 28.27 5.71 -5.31
C LYS A 623 27.64 6.64 -4.25
N ARG A 624 27.84 7.95 -4.39
CA ARG A 624 27.27 8.94 -3.47
C ARG A 624 25.74 8.91 -3.47
N PHE A 625 25.12 8.71 -4.64
CA PHE A 625 23.66 8.57 -4.75
C PHE A 625 23.15 7.34 -3.99
N ILE A 626 23.80 6.18 -4.15
CA ILE A 626 23.46 4.94 -3.43
C ILE A 626 23.65 5.12 -1.92
N ASP A 627 24.81 5.63 -1.49
CA ASP A 627 25.11 5.86 -0.07
C ASP A 627 24.04 6.78 0.57
N ARG A 628 23.64 7.84 -0.14
CA ARG A 628 22.58 8.77 0.31
C ARG A 628 21.21 8.11 0.34
N TYR A 629 20.89 7.27 -0.64
CA TYR A 629 19.65 6.51 -0.64
C TYR A 629 19.56 5.64 0.61
N HIS A 630 20.60 4.86 0.92
CA HIS A 630 20.61 4.01 2.11
C HIS A 630 20.52 4.81 3.40
N ALA A 631 21.26 5.92 3.51
CA ALA A 631 21.19 6.80 4.67
C ALA A 631 19.79 7.40 4.88
N ARG A 632 19.19 7.95 3.81
CA ARG A 632 17.89 8.65 3.86
C ARG A 632 16.72 7.75 4.26
N TYR A 633 16.73 6.50 3.81
CA TYR A 633 15.70 5.51 4.14
C TYR A 633 16.12 4.59 5.29
N ALA A 634 17.23 4.92 5.98
CA ALA A 634 17.80 4.15 7.08
C ALA A 634 17.89 2.64 6.77
N LEU A 635 18.37 2.29 5.58
CA LEU A 635 18.52 0.91 5.12
C LEU A 635 19.95 0.41 5.34
N ASP A 636 20.12 -0.90 5.45
CA ASP A 636 21.46 -1.52 5.41
C ASP A 636 22.16 -1.16 4.10
N ALA A 637 23.48 -0.91 4.15
CA ALA A 637 24.27 -0.49 2.99
C ALA A 637 24.32 -1.52 1.85
N LYS A 638 23.96 -2.78 2.11
CA LYS A 638 23.85 -3.86 1.12
C LYS A 638 22.41 -4.16 0.73
N ALA A 639 21.42 -3.48 1.33
CA ALA A 639 20.02 -3.68 0.97
C ALA A 639 19.81 -3.26 -0.49
N PRO A 640 19.14 -4.08 -1.32
CA PRO A 640 18.88 -3.75 -2.71
C PRO A 640 18.00 -2.50 -2.79
N ILE A 641 18.23 -1.66 -3.80
CA ILE A 641 17.38 -0.50 -4.07
C ILE A 641 16.19 -0.97 -4.92
N PRO A 642 14.95 -0.89 -4.42
CA PRO A 642 13.77 -1.21 -5.22
C PRO A 642 13.76 -0.36 -6.48
N SER A 643 13.82 -1.03 -7.64
CA SER A 643 13.79 -0.40 -8.95
C SER A 643 14.78 0.78 -9.08
N LEU A 644 16.08 0.53 -8.86
CA LEU A 644 17.15 1.54 -8.99
C LEU A 644 17.02 2.40 -10.26
N ILE A 645 16.67 1.79 -11.38
CA ILE A 645 16.46 2.48 -12.66
C ILE A 645 15.40 3.60 -12.54
N ALA A 646 14.23 3.33 -11.95
CA ALA A 646 13.19 4.35 -11.71
C ALA A 646 13.70 5.48 -10.82
N THR A 647 14.35 5.12 -9.71
CA THR A 647 14.84 6.07 -8.71
C THR A 647 15.89 7.00 -9.31
N ALA A 648 16.87 6.46 -10.05
CA ALA A 648 17.94 7.23 -10.67
C ALA A 648 17.42 8.12 -11.81
N HIS A 649 16.51 7.61 -12.63
CA HIS A 649 15.84 8.39 -13.69
C HIS A 649 15.05 9.57 -13.12
N ALA A 650 14.23 9.33 -12.10
CA ALA A 650 13.44 10.38 -11.44
C ALA A 650 14.34 11.41 -10.75
N TYR A 651 15.44 10.98 -10.14
CA TYR A 651 16.42 11.86 -9.52
C TYR A 651 17.09 12.79 -10.55
N ASP A 652 17.60 12.26 -11.66
CA ASP A 652 18.27 13.07 -12.69
C ASP A 652 17.30 14.06 -13.35
N LEU A 653 16.07 13.61 -13.68
CA LEU A 653 15.02 14.49 -14.23
C LEU A 653 14.61 15.60 -13.25
N THR A 654 14.51 15.28 -11.97
CA THR A 654 14.21 16.28 -10.94
C THR A 654 15.33 17.29 -10.84
N CYS A 655 16.59 16.86 -10.90
CA CYS A 655 17.75 17.77 -10.94
C CYS A 655 17.69 18.70 -12.17
N MET A 656 17.33 18.16 -13.35
CA MET A 656 17.15 18.95 -14.58
C MET A 656 16.05 20.01 -14.41
N LEU A 657 14.88 19.60 -13.89
CA LEU A 657 13.75 20.50 -13.64
C LEU A 657 14.14 21.63 -12.67
N LEU A 658 14.81 21.30 -11.56
CA LEU A 658 15.27 22.29 -10.60
C LEU A 658 16.33 23.23 -11.17
N GLN A 659 17.20 22.75 -12.06
CA GLN A 659 18.14 23.60 -12.78
C GLN A 659 17.45 24.53 -13.77
N ALA A 660 16.41 24.05 -14.45
CA ALA A 660 15.59 24.86 -15.35
C ALA A 660 14.86 25.97 -14.59
N VAL A 661 14.32 25.69 -13.39
CA VAL A 661 13.74 26.71 -12.49
C VAL A 661 14.76 27.78 -12.12
N ARG A 662 16.01 27.39 -11.78
CA ARG A 662 17.09 28.36 -11.49
C ARG A 662 17.39 29.25 -12.71
N GLN A 663 17.40 28.65 -13.90
CA GLN A 663 17.69 29.35 -15.15
C GLN A 663 16.54 30.30 -15.57
N ALA A 664 15.29 29.86 -15.40
CA ALA A 664 14.08 30.65 -15.62
C ALA A 664 13.90 31.76 -14.56
N LYS A 665 14.58 31.65 -13.41
CA LYS A 665 14.51 32.60 -12.28
C LYS A 665 13.09 32.75 -11.70
N GLY A 666 12.27 31.70 -11.76
CA GLY A 666 10.91 31.73 -11.25
C GLY A 666 10.16 30.43 -11.48
N THR A 667 8.86 30.45 -11.15
CA THR A 667 7.94 29.31 -11.26
C THR A 667 7.06 29.36 -12.50
N ASP A 668 7.30 30.30 -13.42
CA ASP A 668 6.56 30.37 -14.67
C ASP A 668 6.84 29.11 -15.51
N ARG A 669 5.79 28.32 -15.75
CA ARG A 669 5.94 26.98 -16.32
C ARG A 669 6.37 27.00 -17.79
N GLU A 670 6.04 28.06 -18.52
CA GLU A 670 6.48 28.24 -19.90
C GLU A 670 7.98 28.56 -19.94
N ALA A 671 8.43 29.50 -19.10
CA ALA A 671 9.85 29.83 -18.96
C ALA A 671 10.68 28.63 -18.45
N VAL A 672 10.14 27.84 -17.52
CA VAL A 672 10.78 26.59 -17.05
C VAL A 672 10.87 25.58 -18.20
N ARG A 673 9.82 25.43 -19.01
CA ARG A 673 9.85 24.58 -20.21
C ARG A 673 10.94 25.02 -21.17
N ASP A 674 10.99 26.30 -21.52
CA ASP A 674 12.00 26.83 -22.46
C ASP A 674 13.42 26.70 -21.89
N ALA A 675 13.57 26.82 -20.57
CA ALA A 675 14.84 26.59 -19.89
C ALA A 675 15.28 25.11 -19.95
N LEU A 676 14.37 24.14 -19.93
CA LEU A 676 14.70 22.72 -20.10
C LEU A 676 15.40 22.44 -21.43
N GLU A 677 14.96 23.08 -22.52
CA GLU A 677 15.53 22.94 -23.88
C GLU A 677 16.88 23.65 -24.06
N THR A 678 17.24 24.52 -23.12
CA THR A 678 18.47 25.32 -23.14
C THR A 678 19.32 25.11 -21.89
N LEU A 679 19.14 23.97 -21.23
CA LEU A 679 19.88 23.63 -20.02
C LEU A 679 21.38 23.63 -20.28
N ARG A 680 22.11 24.31 -19.39
CA ARG A 680 23.57 24.23 -19.36
C ARG A 680 24.02 22.79 -19.11
N PRO A 681 25.21 22.41 -19.60
CA PRO A 681 25.76 21.08 -19.35
C PRO A 681 25.72 20.74 -17.87
N MET A 682 25.23 19.55 -17.55
CA MET A 682 25.07 19.08 -16.19
C MET A 682 25.46 17.61 -16.10
N SER A 683 25.95 17.22 -14.95
CA SER A 683 26.46 15.87 -14.74
C SER A 683 25.53 15.15 -13.76
N GLY A 684 24.81 14.15 -14.25
CA GLY A 684 23.85 13.36 -13.47
C GLY A 684 24.45 12.04 -12.96
N VAL A 685 23.58 11.21 -12.42
CA VAL A 685 23.92 9.86 -11.93
C VAL A 685 23.99 8.87 -13.09
N LEU A 686 23.15 9.03 -14.13
CA LEU A 686 23.13 8.12 -15.28
C LEU A 686 24.25 8.41 -16.27
N ARG A 687 24.54 9.70 -16.48
CA ARG A 687 25.53 10.20 -17.44
C ARG A 687 25.76 11.70 -17.27
N ASP A 688 26.74 12.21 -18.01
CA ASP A 688 26.85 13.63 -18.31
C ASP A 688 25.88 14.01 -19.45
N TYR A 689 25.20 15.13 -19.27
CA TYR A 689 24.22 15.70 -20.18
C TYR A 689 24.76 17.00 -20.77
N ASN A 690 24.83 17.08 -22.11
CA ASN A 690 25.42 18.21 -22.82
C ASN A 690 24.79 18.42 -24.23
N PRO A 691 23.63 19.09 -24.33
CA PRO A 691 22.63 19.32 -23.29
C PRO A 691 21.77 18.06 -23.05
N PRO A 692 20.93 18.00 -22.00
CA PRO A 692 19.97 16.92 -21.80
C PRO A 692 18.83 16.95 -22.83
N PHE A 693 18.32 18.14 -23.16
CA PHE A 693 17.21 18.35 -24.08
C PHE A 693 17.52 19.48 -25.06
N THR A 694 16.82 19.48 -26.19
CA THR A 694 16.80 20.56 -27.19
C THR A 694 15.38 20.70 -27.73
N ALA A 695 15.05 21.80 -28.40
CA ALA A 695 13.74 22.00 -29.02
C ALA A 695 13.26 20.88 -29.98
N ARG A 696 14.15 19.99 -30.42
CA ARG A 696 13.83 18.85 -31.30
C ARG A 696 14.04 17.48 -30.64
N HIS A 697 14.54 17.43 -29.41
CA HIS A 697 14.93 16.19 -28.76
C HIS A 697 14.71 16.26 -27.26
N HIS A 698 13.63 15.63 -26.79
CA HIS A 698 13.23 15.60 -25.38
C HIS A 698 13.50 14.24 -24.71
N ASP A 699 14.36 13.42 -25.31
CA ASP A 699 14.88 12.18 -24.74
C ASP A 699 16.31 12.37 -24.23
N ALA A 700 16.58 12.13 -22.95
CA ALA A 700 17.89 12.39 -22.36
C ALA A 700 18.86 11.19 -22.49
N LEU A 701 18.34 9.99 -22.75
CA LEU A 701 19.13 8.75 -22.83
C LEU A 701 19.30 8.30 -24.28
N GLY A 702 20.43 7.64 -24.56
CA GLY A 702 20.78 7.11 -25.86
C GLY A 702 21.23 5.64 -25.81
N PRO A 703 21.63 5.05 -26.95
CA PRO A 703 21.92 3.62 -27.05
C PRO A 703 23.11 3.18 -26.18
N ALA A 704 24.06 4.07 -25.91
CA ALA A 704 25.23 3.78 -25.08
C ALA A 704 24.88 3.46 -23.62
N GLN A 705 23.66 3.77 -23.17
CA GLN A 705 23.20 3.43 -21.83
C GLN A 705 22.61 2.02 -21.75
N LEU A 706 22.21 1.39 -22.86
CA LEU A 706 21.54 0.09 -22.83
C LEU A 706 22.54 -1.06 -22.60
N ARG A 707 22.27 -1.87 -21.59
CA ARG A 707 23.03 -3.09 -21.27
C ARG A 707 22.08 -4.22 -20.93
N LEU A 708 22.52 -5.46 -21.15
CA LEU A 708 21.83 -6.63 -20.60
C LEU A 708 22.25 -6.87 -19.15
N ALA A 709 21.26 -7.21 -18.34
CA ALA A 709 21.40 -7.50 -16.93
C ALA A 709 20.62 -8.77 -16.57
N ARG A 710 20.92 -9.32 -15.39
CA ARG A 710 20.22 -10.45 -14.78
C ARG A 710 20.15 -10.26 -13.27
N PHE A 711 19.30 -11.03 -12.61
CA PHE A 711 19.36 -11.13 -11.15
C PHE A 711 20.48 -12.08 -10.71
N ASP A 712 21.18 -11.73 -9.64
CA ASP A 712 22.01 -12.67 -8.88
C ASP A 712 21.16 -13.49 -7.89
N HIS A 713 21.81 -14.38 -7.15
CA HIS A 713 21.15 -15.24 -6.16
C HIS A 713 20.61 -14.50 -4.92
N HIS A 714 20.91 -13.20 -4.79
CA HIS A 714 20.40 -12.32 -3.74
C HIS A 714 19.39 -11.30 -4.28
N GLY A 715 19.04 -11.36 -5.58
CA GLY A 715 18.10 -10.44 -6.21
C GLY A 715 18.69 -9.11 -6.62
N ARG A 716 20.01 -8.96 -6.59
CA ARG A 716 20.70 -7.78 -7.11
C ARG A 716 20.78 -7.87 -8.62
N ILE A 717 20.66 -6.72 -9.28
CA ILE A 717 20.73 -6.62 -10.73
C ILE A 717 22.19 -6.42 -11.14
N VAL A 718 22.74 -7.40 -11.85
CA VAL A 718 24.14 -7.44 -12.28
C VAL A 718 24.22 -7.57 -13.80
N ALA A 719 25.37 -7.24 -14.39
CA ALA A 719 25.58 -7.38 -15.82
C ALA A 719 25.38 -8.85 -16.28
N ALA A 720 24.77 -9.01 -17.45
CA ALA A 720 24.58 -10.28 -18.13
C ALA A 720 25.18 -10.16 -19.53
N GLU A 721 26.46 -10.47 -19.67
CA GLU A 721 27.16 -10.47 -20.97
C GLU A 721 26.58 -11.51 -21.94
#